data_AF-A0A9Q8S9X1-F1
#
_entry.id   AF-A0A9Q8S9X1-F1
#
_cell.length_a   1.000
_cell.length_b   1.000
_cell.length_c   1.000
_cell.angle_alpha   90.00
_cell.angle_beta   90.00
_cell.angle_gamma   90.00
#
_symmetry.space_group_name_H-M   'P 1'
#
loop_
_entity.id
_entity.type
_entity.pdbx_description
1 polymer ?
#
loop_
_entity_poly.entity_id
_entity_poly.type
_entity_poly.pdbx_seq_one_letter_code
_entity_poly.pdbx_strand_id
1 'polypeptide(L)'
;MIVGRGWCSSLPLPPPMASHSQPAASSFSSSFVPRDGSGSHPSSNREPTSTSKSTSTSENGRRHHHHHNNTRQRQHHLPPFKPRHLERYYARQNVTSRRPLAMGQVKELDPLWQDLDWAIGQMLIMGWDGTEVTPQIRSLIEDHHLGTIILTAKNLKSAQETAKLVKELQTIAHKAGHPKPLLIALDQENGGVNSLFDEDYVCQFPSAMGIAATGRVELAYEVSKATATEVGACGINFMLGPVLDVLSNARYQPIGVRATGDDPQEVSQYGIAAINGIRDAGLASCGKHFPSYGNLDFLGSSLDVPIITQTLEELSLSALVPFRNAIATGKLDAMFVGGCGISNPSMNVSHACLSNQVVDDLLREELGFDGVAISECLEMESLTHELGVQNGVVMAVEAGCDLVLLCRAYDVQLEAIKGLKLGVENGIFTKERIYTSLNRVLRLKDTCTSWQTALNPPGISLLSKLHPSHMALARKSYDDSITVIRDKEKLLPLSESMHQEEELLLLTPLVKPLPASSLTKSILQAKDAQRLAPTPHDTWLHREKGAIMSGEGVFREFGRSLARSRHGKLLHTSYTANGVRPVHENLIHRASCIIIITADANRNLYQAGFTKHVEMMCSMLRTRGQKKSVIVVAVSSPYDFAMDKSIGTYICTFDFTETAMHALVRALCGHIVPKGTLPGTLRKSKKVLKSRQHWIVEEYDRRRDAHGLEELTKAVARANTVDLGHLESMPAACFELSKPNVEEAHFVVRNSSTHALYGFAATYFVDGIGILGAIFVDPTKRNVSVGRSLHRRALRHLLTHNQRAVKKIQLGTSFPGVFLGIPIDEGGGVKSWFANNGWDVQFPKRLTNLAIHDLSGWAIPEGLLQSIQRANLSFDLIHGLDNAESVLGHVAANANPEVLELYRSALQETKACGIVRAKGAGDALLGTIIICRPGSPLSTYIPPLLSAVDEGIGGVLAPVIHPGPQDTLVLQGLTLMGVRQNKAHKSAKTVLSWVQDDAYEHVMAMGFEILQSYEELTTAPENSHIPRSWAWVYGEPEPEIAGHH
;
A
#
# COMPACT_ATOMS: atom_id res chain seq x y z
N MET A 1 -44.56 -0.42 14.75
CA MET A 1 -45.40 0.08 15.86
C MET A 1 -44.60 -0.02 17.16
N ILE A 2 -44.87 0.88 18.13
CA ILE A 2 -44.76 0.73 19.61
C ILE A 2 -43.78 -0.37 20.10
N VAL A 3 -42.53 -0.08 20.50
CA VAL A 3 -42.06 0.58 21.76
C VAL A 3 -42.28 -0.26 23.03
N GLY A 4 -41.18 -0.64 23.71
CA GLY A 4 -41.17 -1.25 25.06
C GLY A 4 -39.75 -1.43 25.61
N ARG A 5 -39.53 -1.14 26.91
CA ARG A 5 -38.23 -1.26 27.63
C ARG A 5 -38.44 -1.96 28.99
N GLY A 6 -37.39 -2.59 29.54
CA GLY A 6 -37.34 -3.27 30.84
C GLY A 6 -36.54 -4.58 30.71
N TRP A 7 -35.33 -4.84 31.24
CA TRP A 7 -34.59 -4.48 32.47
C TRP A 7 -35.03 -5.21 33.76
N CYS A 8 -34.05 -5.91 34.36
CA CYS A 8 -34.02 -6.54 35.71
C CYS A 8 -34.99 -7.71 36.00
N SER A 9 -34.69 -8.66 36.92
CA SER A 9 -33.39 -9.15 37.45
C SER A 9 -33.56 -10.43 38.32
N SER A 10 -32.68 -11.41 38.14
CA SER A 10 -32.12 -12.36 39.14
C SER A 10 -33.02 -13.14 40.16
N LEU A 11 -33.06 -14.47 39.98
CA LEU A 11 -32.89 -15.53 41.03
C LEU A 11 -34.03 -15.70 42.09
N PRO A 12 -34.02 -16.71 43.02
CA PRO A 12 -33.08 -17.85 43.22
C PRO A 12 -33.68 -19.29 43.48
N LEU A 13 -32.90 -20.34 43.10
CA LEU A 13 -32.69 -21.63 43.84
C LEU A 13 -33.88 -22.65 44.01
N PRO A 14 -33.68 -23.90 44.53
CA PRO A 14 -32.75 -24.96 44.02
C PRO A 14 -33.42 -26.40 43.91
N PRO A 15 -32.89 -27.59 44.34
CA PRO A 15 -33.07 -28.90 43.63
C PRO A 15 -33.78 -29.96 44.56
N PRO A 16 -33.55 -31.32 44.60
CA PRO A 16 -32.68 -32.25 43.84
C PRO A 16 -33.24 -33.68 43.52
N MET A 17 -32.33 -34.58 43.07
CA MET A 17 -32.42 -36.05 42.91
C MET A 17 -33.31 -36.56 41.74
N ALA A 18 -32.93 -37.48 40.83
CA ALA A 18 -31.85 -38.48 40.66
C ALA A 18 -32.10 -39.91 41.16
N SER A 19 -32.33 -40.85 40.23
CA SER A 19 -31.98 -42.28 40.31
C SER A 19 -32.04 -42.95 38.92
N HIS A 20 -31.41 -44.11 38.74
CA HIS A 20 -31.33 -44.85 37.47
C HIS A 20 -32.45 -45.89 37.31
N SER A 21 -32.80 -46.23 36.06
CA SER A 21 -32.92 -47.65 35.63
C SER A 21 -32.93 -47.85 34.10
N GLN A 22 -32.39 -48.99 33.70
CA GLN A 22 -32.45 -49.69 32.41
C GLN A 22 -32.57 -51.21 32.77
N PRO A 23 -32.83 -52.13 31.83
CA PRO A 23 -33.57 -52.03 30.57
C PRO A 23 -34.63 -53.17 30.43
N ALA A 24 -35.43 -53.16 29.35
CA ALA A 24 -36.14 -54.35 28.85
C ALA A 24 -36.41 -54.21 27.34
N ALA A 25 -36.61 -55.32 26.63
CA ALA A 25 -36.74 -55.33 25.17
C ALA A 25 -37.68 -56.43 24.64
N SER A 26 -38.22 -56.19 23.45
CA SER A 26 -38.80 -57.17 22.53
C SER A 26 -38.58 -56.63 21.10
N SER A 27 -38.17 -57.35 20.04
CA SER A 27 -37.75 -58.73 19.73
C SER A 27 -38.45 -59.13 18.43
N PHE A 28 -37.70 -59.28 17.33
CA PHE A 28 -38.01 -60.25 16.27
C PHE A 28 -36.70 -60.65 15.56
N SER A 29 -36.67 -61.84 14.96
CA SER A 29 -35.49 -62.56 14.45
C SER A 29 -35.32 -62.42 12.92
N SER A 30 -34.31 -62.96 12.20
CA SER A 30 -33.23 -63.92 12.51
C SER A 30 -32.06 -63.83 11.50
N SER A 31 -30.84 -64.06 11.99
CA SER A 31 -29.65 -64.82 11.49
C SER A 31 -29.68 -65.60 10.15
N PHE A 32 -28.57 -66.09 9.53
CA PHE A 32 -27.21 -66.51 9.99
C PHE A 32 -26.06 -66.24 8.95
N VAL A 33 -24.88 -66.90 9.06
CA VAL A 33 -23.55 -66.62 8.43
C VAL A 33 -22.78 -67.98 8.22
N PRO A 34 -21.49 -68.10 7.75
CA PRO A 34 -20.85 -67.94 6.42
C PRO A 34 -20.26 -69.25 5.76
N ARG A 35 -19.46 -69.08 4.67
CA ARG A 35 -18.31 -69.88 4.10
C ARG A 35 -18.47 -70.81 2.87
N ASP A 36 -17.53 -70.62 1.94
CA ASP A 36 -16.71 -71.53 1.07
C ASP A 36 -17.30 -72.82 0.43
N GLY A 37 -17.16 -72.98 -0.90
CA GLY A 37 -17.42 -74.25 -1.62
C GLY A 37 -17.21 -74.23 -3.15
N SER A 38 -16.12 -74.85 -3.62
CA SER A 38 -15.64 -75.07 -5.01
C SER A 38 -16.62 -75.62 -6.09
N GLY A 39 -16.40 -75.31 -7.39
CA GLY A 39 -17.06 -76.03 -8.52
C GLY A 39 -16.77 -75.60 -9.98
N SER A 40 -15.64 -76.04 -10.56
CA SER A 40 -15.32 -76.28 -12.00
C SER A 40 -16.10 -75.64 -13.20
N HIS A 41 -15.37 -74.88 -14.04
CA HIS A 41 -15.04 -75.07 -15.50
C HIS A 41 -15.91 -75.97 -16.45
N PRO A 42 -15.83 -75.86 -17.83
CA PRO A 42 -14.76 -75.25 -18.64
C PRO A 42 -15.12 -74.45 -19.95
N SER A 43 -14.22 -73.55 -20.40
CA SER A 43 -13.78 -73.33 -21.84
C SER A 43 -14.81 -72.92 -22.94
N SER A 44 -14.46 -72.53 -24.20
CA SER A 44 -13.17 -72.40 -24.90
C SER A 44 -13.18 -71.39 -26.10
N ASN A 45 -12.04 -70.74 -26.36
CA ASN A 45 -11.42 -70.42 -27.68
C ASN A 45 -12.12 -69.63 -28.83
N ARG A 46 -11.41 -68.54 -29.23
CA ARG A 46 -10.91 -68.18 -30.59
C ARG A 46 -11.85 -67.65 -31.72
N GLU A 47 -11.57 -66.39 -32.10
CA GLU A 47 -11.20 -65.88 -33.44
C GLU A 47 -11.16 -66.87 -34.64
N PRO A 48 -11.53 -66.44 -35.89
CA PRO A 48 -10.64 -65.54 -36.66
C PRO A 48 -11.28 -64.56 -37.69
N THR A 49 -10.38 -63.97 -38.48
CA THR A 49 -10.43 -62.79 -39.37
C THR A 49 -11.19 -62.87 -40.72
N SER A 50 -11.91 -61.79 -41.03
CA SER A 50 -11.90 -61.00 -42.31
C SER A 50 -12.40 -61.56 -43.67
N THR A 51 -12.84 -60.62 -44.54
CA THR A 51 -13.13 -60.72 -46.01
C THR A 51 -14.42 -61.46 -46.45
N SER A 52 -15.17 -61.07 -47.49
CA SER A 52 -15.24 -59.84 -48.32
C SER A 52 -16.56 -59.74 -49.15
N LYS A 53 -16.82 -58.56 -49.78
CA LYS A 53 -17.61 -58.33 -51.04
C LYS A 53 -19.15 -58.59 -51.01
N SER A 54 -20.02 -57.57 -51.18
CA SER A 54 -20.60 -56.98 -52.44
C SER A 54 -21.76 -57.79 -53.05
N THR A 55 -22.88 -57.27 -53.62
CA THR A 55 -23.27 -55.90 -54.08
C THR A 55 -24.79 -55.81 -54.39
N SER A 56 -25.43 -54.66 -54.15
CA SER A 56 -26.63 -54.14 -54.86
C SER A 56 -26.84 -52.65 -54.52
N THR A 57 -26.55 -51.71 -55.42
CA THR A 57 -27.49 -51.04 -56.36
C THR A 57 -28.74 -50.43 -55.68
N SER A 58 -28.91 -49.11 -55.46
CA SER A 58 -28.77 -47.89 -56.30
C SER A 58 -29.97 -47.59 -57.21
N GLU A 59 -30.62 -46.43 -57.05
CA GLU A 59 -31.41 -45.82 -58.13
C GLU A 59 -31.58 -44.29 -58.00
N ASN A 60 -31.63 -43.62 -59.16
CA ASN A 60 -32.14 -42.25 -59.37
C ASN A 60 -33.57 -42.37 -59.96
N GLY A 61 -34.48 -41.40 -60.00
CA GLY A 61 -34.43 -39.96 -59.67
C GLY A 61 -35.01 -39.08 -60.82
N ARG A 62 -35.52 -37.88 -60.48
CA ARG A 62 -36.00 -36.77 -61.36
C ARG A 62 -37.35 -36.91 -62.09
N ARG A 63 -38.01 -35.73 -62.26
CA ARG A 63 -38.67 -35.10 -63.46
C ARG A 63 -39.93 -34.30 -63.03
N HIS A 64 -40.42 -33.21 -63.65
CA HIS A 64 -40.10 -32.30 -64.79
C HIS A 64 -40.96 -31.00 -64.60
N HIS A 65 -40.92 -29.83 -65.28
CA HIS A 65 -40.17 -29.10 -66.35
C HIS A 65 -40.08 -27.60 -65.93
N HIS A 66 -39.27 -26.64 -66.42
CA HIS A 66 -38.33 -26.46 -67.56
C HIS A 66 -38.83 -25.64 -68.79
N HIS A 67 -38.67 -24.29 -68.76
CA HIS A 67 -38.58 -23.32 -69.91
C HIS A 67 -37.70 -22.11 -69.43
N HIS A 68 -36.66 -21.60 -70.14
CA HIS A 68 -36.62 -20.75 -71.36
C HIS A 68 -37.04 -19.26 -71.14
N ASN A 69 -36.35 -18.20 -71.63
CA ASN A 69 -35.05 -18.11 -72.36
C ASN A 69 -34.45 -16.66 -72.41
N ASN A 70 -33.11 -16.56 -72.59
CA ASN A 70 -32.33 -15.56 -73.39
C ASN A 70 -32.03 -14.06 -73.03
N THR A 71 -30.88 -13.60 -73.56
CA THR A 71 -30.44 -12.24 -74.04
C THR A 71 -30.06 -11.04 -73.13
N ARG A 72 -28.73 -10.90 -72.90
CA ARG A 72 -27.78 -9.78 -73.22
C ARG A 72 -28.13 -8.27 -73.07
N GLN A 73 -27.19 -7.55 -72.42
CA GLN A 73 -26.64 -6.18 -72.71
C GLN A 73 -27.59 -4.96 -72.63
N ARG A 74 -27.20 -3.80 -72.06
CA ARG A 74 -25.94 -3.02 -72.23
C ARG A 74 -25.43 -2.31 -70.96
N GLN A 75 -24.21 -1.78 -71.06
CA GLN A 75 -23.52 -0.94 -70.05
C GLN A 75 -23.93 0.54 -70.14
N HIS A 76 -23.74 1.29 -69.05
CA HIS A 76 -23.23 2.67 -69.09
C HIS A 76 -22.19 2.87 -67.98
N HIS A 77 -21.26 3.82 -68.15
CA HIS A 77 -20.02 4.00 -67.37
C HIS A 77 -20.08 5.16 -66.35
N LEU A 78 -19.00 5.27 -65.56
CA LEU A 78 -18.52 6.39 -64.70
C LEU A 78 -18.71 6.14 -63.18
N PRO A 79 -17.94 6.81 -62.29
CA PRO A 79 -16.65 6.27 -61.81
C PRO A 79 -16.60 6.07 -60.27
N PRO A 80 -15.54 5.46 -59.69
CA PRO A 80 -15.51 5.15 -58.26
C PRO A 80 -15.39 6.40 -57.37
N PHE A 81 -16.30 6.53 -56.40
CA PHE A 81 -16.22 7.57 -55.37
C PHE A 81 -15.14 7.24 -54.34
N LYS A 82 -14.15 8.13 -54.21
CA LYS A 82 -13.14 8.08 -53.16
C LYS A 82 -13.67 8.78 -51.90
N PRO A 83 -13.51 8.22 -50.69
CA PRO A 83 -13.64 8.99 -49.46
C PRO A 83 -12.45 9.96 -49.35
N ARG A 84 -12.65 11.22 -49.75
CA ARG A 84 -11.79 12.33 -49.32
C ARG A 84 -12.32 12.88 -47.99
N HIS A 85 -11.42 13.45 -47.19
CA HIS A 85 -11.64 14.04 -45.85
C HIS A 85 -11.53 13.10 -44.63
N LEU A 86 -10.40 12.40 -44.51
CA LEU A 86 -9.86 12.00 -43.19
C LEU A 86 -8.38 12.43 -42.99
N GLU A 87 -7.98 13.54 -43.63
CA GLU A 87 -6.57 13.95 -43.76
C GLU A 87 -6.36 15.44 -43.39
N ARG A 88 -7.14 15.95 -42.44
CA ARG A 88 -7.05 17.36 -41.94
C ARG A 88 -7.17 17.52 -40.42
N TYR A 89 -6.86 16.47 -39.64
CA TYR A 89 -6.85 16.52 -38.18
C TYR A 89 -5.48 16.30 -37.52
N TYR A 90 -4.42 16.07 -38.31
CA TYR A 90 -3.04 15.86 -37.84
C TYR A 90 -2.06 16.95 -38.34
N ALA A 91 -2.47 18.22 -38.34
CA ALA A 91 -1.59 19.33 -38.70
C ALA A 91 -1.94 20.62 -37.93
N ARG A 92 -0.93 21.17 -37.25
CA ARG A 92 -0.98 22.30 -36.28
C ARG A 92 -1.59 21.86 -34.92
N GLN A 93 -1.01 22.19 -33.77
CA GLN A 93 0.06 23.16 -33.48
C GLN A 93 1.33 22.51 -32.87
N ASN A 94 2.48 23.15 -33.06
CA ASN A 94 3.75 22.76 -32.43
C ASN A 94 3.88 23.40 -31.03
N VAL A 95 4.26 22.61 -30.03
CA VAL A 95 4.88 23.11 -28.80
C VAL A 95 6.17 22.32 -28.55
N THR A 96 7.30 23.04 -28.60
CA THR A 96 8.67 22.61 -28.24
C THR A 96 8.99 21.11 -28.30
N SER A 97 9.58 20.68 -29.41
CA SER A 97 10.21 19.36 -29.52
C SER A 97 11.39 19.22 -28.55
N ARG A 98 11.16 18.66 -27.36
CA ARG A 98 12.17 17.76 -26.78
C ARG A 98 12.33 16.62 -27.80
N ARG A 99 13.59 16.26 -28.11
CA ARG A 99 13.87 15.19 -29.07
C ARG A 99 13.10 13.93 -28.67
N PRO A 100 12.65 13.09 -29.63
CA PRO A 100 12.46 11.69 -29.31
C PRO A 100 13.72 11.21 -28.60
N LEU A 101 13.58 10.49 -27.48
CA LEU A 101 14.61 9.52 -27.15
C LEU A 101 14.74 8.66 -28.40
N ALA A 102 15.92 8.65 -29.02
CA ALA A 102 16.15 7.76 -30.13
C ALA A 102 15.80 6.34 -29.65
N MET A 103 15.18 5.53 -30.52
CA MET A 103 15.39 4.10 -30.40
C MET A 103 16.90 3.93 -30.29
N GLY A 104 17.38 3.53 -29.11
CA GLY A 104 18.81 3.39 -28.88
C GLY A 104 19.31 2.48 -29.97
N GLN A 105 20.36 2.91 -30.71
CA GLN A 105 20.91 2.07 -31.77
C GLN A 105 21.11 0.68 -31.16
N VAL A 106 20.41 -0.31 -31.71
CA VAL A 106 20.60 -1.70 -31.31
C VAL A 106 22.07 -1.94 -31.59
N LYS A 107 22.88 -1.97 -30.52
CA LYS A 107 24.26 -2.43 -30.63
C LYS A 107 24.13 -3.81 -31.27
N GLU A 108 24.74 -3.99 -32.43
CA GLU A 108 24.82 -5.32 -33.03
C GLU A 108 25.32 -6.25 -31.95
N LEU A 109 24.45 -7.20 -31.57
CA LEU A 109 24.77 -8.15 -30.53
C LEU A 109 26.02 -8.89 -30.98
N ASP A 110 26.96 -9.07 -30.03
CA ASP A 110 28.17 -9.87 -30.24
C ASP A 110 27.79 -11.14 -31.02
N PRO A 111 28.51 -11.51 -32.11
CA PRO A 111 28.14 -12.65 -32.94
C PRO A 111 27.86 -13.94 -32.17
N LEU A 112 28.44 -14.13 -30.99
CA LEU A 112 28.11 -15.22 -30.07
C LEU A 112 26.61 -15.29 -29.71
N TRP A 113 25.96 -14.15 -29.48
CA TRP A 113 24.54 -14.06 -29.13
C TRP A 113 23.59 -14.24 -30.32
N GLN A 114 24.11 -14.34 -31.55
CA GLN A 114 23.32 -14.71 -32.71
C GLN A 114 23.05 -16.23 -32.72
N ASP A 115 23.88 -17.00 -32.01
CA ASP A 115 23.58 -18.39 -31.65
C ASP A 115 22.39 -18.43 -30.67
N LEU A 116 21.38 -19.21 -31.04
CA LEU A 116 20.14 -19.35 -30.30
C LEU A 116 20.36 -20.12 -28.98
N ASP A 117 21.33 -21.02 -28.93
CA ASP A 117 21.60 -21.84 -27.74
C ASP A 117 22.25 -21.00 -26.63
N TRP A 118 23.20 -20.14 -27.01
CA TRP A 118 23.78 -19.15 -26.09
C TRP A 118 22.74 -18.16 -25.59
N ALA A 119 21.85 -17.68 -26.47
CA ALA A 119 20.80 -16.74 -26.09
C ALA A 119 19.76 -17.37 -25.15
N ILE A 120 19.28 -18.59 -25.44
CA ILE A 120 18.34 -19.35 -24.59
C ILE A 120 18.97 -19.68 -23.24
N GLY A 121 20.23 -20.10 -23.20
CA GLY A 121 20.93 -20.43 -21.95
C GLY A 121 20.93 -19.28 -20.94
N GLN A 122 21.01 -18.02 -21.39
CA GLN A 122 20.95 -16.85 -20.51
C GLN A 122 19.53 -16.51 -20.00
N MET A 123 18.47 -16.98 -20.67
CA MET A 123 17.06 -16.74 -20.29
C MET A 123 16.53 -17.74 -19.23
N LEU A 124 17.40 -18.58 -18.68
CA LEU A 124 17.05 -19.65 -17.75
C LEU A 124 17.71 -19.45 -16.39
N ILE A 125 16.95 -19.71 -15.33
CA ILE A 125 17.41 -19.78 -13.95
C ILE A 125 17.14 -21.18 -13.40
N MET A 126 18.20 -21.94 -13.10
CA MET A 126 18.11 -23.37 -12.77
C MET A 126 18.87 -23.75 -11.50
N GLY A 127 18.44 -24.84 -10.87
CA GLY A 127 19.02 -25.36 -9.63
C GLY A 127 19.12 -26.89 -9.63
N TRP A 128 19.65 -27.47 -8.55
CA TRP A 128 19.76 -28.92 -8.35
C TRP A 128 19.73 -29.27 -6.86
N ASP A 129 19.51 -30.54 -6.53
CA ASP A 129 19.60 -31.03 -5.14
C ASP A 129 21.05 -31.49 -4.83
N GLY A 130 21.65 -30.93 -3.77
CA GLY A 130 22.98 -31.33 -3.27
C GLY A 130 23.90 -30.15 -2.95
N THR A 131 24.92 -30.40 -2.13
CA THR A 131 25.86 -29.36 -1.61
C THR A 131 27.17 -29.26 -2.41
N GLU A 132 27.25 -29.95 -3.55
CA GLU A 132 28.43 -30.05 -4.40
C GLU A 132 28.01 -29.97 -5.88
N VAL A 133 28.97 -29.67 -6.78
CA VAL A 133 28.72 -29.60 -8.23
C VAL A 133 28.46 -30.99 -8.80
N THR A 134 27.22 -31.24 -9.22
CA THR A 134 26.81 -32.49 -9.87
C THR A 134 27.07 -32.47 -11.39
N PRO A 135 27.11 -33.63 -12.06
CA PRO A 135 27.15 -33.69 -13.53
C PRO A 135 25.98 -32.95 -14.21
N GLN A 136 24.81 -32.92 -13.58
CA GLN A 136 23.63 -32.15 -14.01
C GLN A 136 23.97 -30.65 -14.16
N ILE A 137 24.34 -29.98 -13.05
CA ILE A 137 24.57 -28.53 -13.11
C ILE A 137 25.82 -28.18 -13.93
N ARG A 138 26.82 -29.08 -13.98
CA ARG A 138 27.95 -28.96 -14.89
C ARG A 138 27.49 -28.92 -16.35
N SER A 139 26.71 -29.90 -16.80
CA SER A 139 26.25 -29.99 -18.19
C SER A 139 25.34 -28.82 -18.57
N LEU A 140 24.50 -28.33 -17.65
CA LEU A 140 23.71 -27.11 -17.86
C LEU A 140 24.60 -25.86 -18.12
N ILE A 141 25.73 -25.72 -17.42
CA ILE A 141 26.66 -24.60 -17.61
C ILE A 141 27.53 -24.78 -18.88
N GLU A 142 28.08 -25.98 -19.07
CA GLU A 142 29.06 -26.31 -20.12
C GLU A 142 28.38 -26.50 -21.49
N ASP A 143 27.35 -27.35 -21.58
CA ASP A 143 26.70 -27.79 -22.82
C ASP A 143 25.43 -26.99 -23.18
N HIS A 144 24.80 -26.32 -22.21
CA HIS A 144 23.55 -25.55 -22.40
C HIS A 144 23.65 -24.08 -21.99
N HIS A 145 24.88 -23.61 -21.75
CA HIS A 145 25.23 -22.19 -21.59
C HIS A 145 24.38 -21.43 -20.54
N LEU A 146 23.95 -22.13 -19.49
CA LEU A 146 23.08 -21.60 -18.43
C LEU A 146 23.65 -20.31 -17.82
N GLY A 147 22.89 -19.21 -17.89
CA GLY A 147 23.33 -17.89 -17.43
C GLY A 147 23.06 -17.60 -15.95
N THR A 148 22.10 -18.28 -15.33
CA THR A 148 21.65 -18.00 -13.96
C THR A 148 21.41 -19.29 -13.17
N ILE A 149 21.89 -19.32 -11.93
CA ILE A 149 21.70 -20.42 -10.98
C ILE A 149 20.87 -19.95 -9.79
N ILE A 150 19.93 -20.76 -9.32
CA ILE A 150 19.29 -20.60 -8.01
C ILE A 150 19.89 -21.57 -6.99
N LEU A 151 20.29 -21.03 -5.84
CA LEU A 151 20.71 -21.81 -4.67
C LEU A 151 19.61 -21.80 -3.60
N THR A 152 19.52 -22.90 -2.86
CA THR A 152 18.53 -23.12 -1.79
C THR A 152 19.23 -23.66 -0.54
N ALA A 153 18.52 -23.71 0.59
CA ALA A 153 19.04 -24.34 1.82
C ALA A 153 19.49 -25.82 1.65
N LYS A 154 19.17 -26.51 0.54
CA LYS A 154 19.72 -27.85 0.23
C LYS A 154 21.16 -27.83 -0.29
N ASN A 155 21.61 -26.68 -0.80
CA ASN A 155 22.92 -26.50 -1.42
C ASN A 155 23.95 -25.89 -0.43
N LEU A 156 23.48 -25.46 0.74
CA LEU A 156 24.18 -24.53 1.63
C LEU A 156 24.34 -25.16 3.01
N LYS A 157 25.60 -25.26 3.47
CA LYS A 157 25.98 -25.81 4.78
C LYS A 157 26.61 -24.77 5.71
N SER A 158 27.52 -23.97 5.14
CA SER A 158 28.34 -22.98 5.83
C SER A 158 28.71 -21.86 4.84
N ALA A 159 29.11 -20.70 5.35
CA ALA A 159 29.63 -19.60 4.54
C ALA A 159 30.89 -20.03 3.75
N GLN A 160 31.74 -20.86 4.35
CA GLN A 160 32.98 -21.33 3.72
C GLN A 160 32.71 -22.31 2.56
N GLU A 161 31.82 -23.29 2.76
CA GLU A 161 31.46 -24.22 1.68
C GLU A 161 30.64 -23.52 0.58
N THR A 162 29.80 -22.53 0.93
CA THR A 162 29.09 -21.71 -0.05
C THR A 162 30.06 -20.94 -0.93
N ALA A 163 31.04 -20.23 -0.32
CA ALA A 163 32.06 -19.49 -1.05
C ALA A 163 32.91 -20.42 -1.96
N LYS A 164 33.19 -21.66 -1.53
CA LYS A 164 33.84 -22.68 -2.35
C LYS A 164 32.96 -23.09 -3.53
N LEU A 165 31.71 -23.47 -3.28
CA LEU A 165 30.75 -23.95 -4.29
C LEU A 165 30.51 -22.88 -5.35
N VAL A 166 30.23 -21.65 -4.96
CA VAL A 166 30.00 -20.53 -5.88
C VAL A 166 31.24 -20.26 -6.73
N LYS A 167 32.44 -20.25 -6.13
CA LYS A 167 33.70 -20.09 -6.88
C LYS A 167 33.93 -21.24 -7.86
N GLU A 168 33.53 -22.48 -7.53
CA GLU A 168 33.61 -23.61 -8.45
C GLU A 168 32.68 -23.42 -9.66
N LEU A 169 31.40 -23.09 -9.44
CA LEU A 169 30.42 -22.80 -10.51
C LEU A 169 30.91 -21.68 -11.45
N GLN A 170 31.41 -20.57 -10.89
CA GLN A 170 31.96 -19.47 -11.68
C GLN A 170 33.23 -19.89 -12.44
N THR A 171 34.08 -20.74 -11.84
CA THR A 171 35.28 -21.30 -12.52
C THR A 171 34.89 -22.22 -13.69
N ILE A 172 33.78 -22.94 -13.58
CA ILE A 172 33.24 -23.79 -14.64
C ILE A 172 32.74 -22.94 -15.80
N ALA A 173 31.85 -21.97 -15.55
CA ALA A 173 31.36 -21.04 -16.57
C ALA A 173 32.50 -20.30 -17.28
N HIS A 174 33.51 -19.83 -16.54
CA HIS A 174 34.66 -19.15 -17.13
C HIS A 174 35.48 -20.06 -18.07
N LYS A 175 35.67 -21.34 -17.71
CA LYS A 175 36.36 -22.33 -18.56
C LYS A 175 35.52 -22.78 -19.75
N ALA A 176 34.19 -22.79 -19.61
CA ALA A 176 33.24 -23.02 -20.69
C ALA A 176 33.09 -21.83 -21.65
N GLY A 177 33.91 -20.78 -21.49
CA GLY A 177 33.95 -19.64 -22.42
C GLY A 177 32.81 -18.63 -22.26
N HIS A 178 32.08 -18.64 -21.14
CA HIS A 178 31.00 -17.67 -20.91
C HIS A 178 31.55 -16.23 -20.96
N PRO A 179 30.91 -15.30 -21.71
CA PRO A 179 31.39 -13.92 -21.82
C PRO A 179 31.15 -13.09 -20.56
N LYS A 180 30.14 -13.46 -19.75
CA LYS A 180 29.78 -12.81 -18.48
C LYS A 180 29.66 -13.88 -17.38
N PRO A 181 29.93 -13.55 -16.10
CA PRO A 181 29.72 -14.48 -14.98
C PRO A 181 28.28 -15.00 -14.89
N LEU A 182 28.11 -16.09 -14.13
CA LEU A 182 26.80 -16.55 -13.71
C LEU A 182 26.15 -15.53 -12.77
N LEU A 183 24.84 -15.32 -12.93
CA LEU A 183 24.02 -14.82 -11.83
C LEU A 183 23.82 -15.98 -10.84
N ILE A 184 24.02 -15.70 -9.56
CA ILE A 184 23.87 -16.66 -8.45
C ILE A 184 22.79 -16.07 -7.55
N ALA A 185 21.58 -16.60 -7.70
CA ALA A 185 20.37 -16.18 -7.02
C ALA A 185 20.17 -16.94 -5.69
N LEU A 186 19.72 -16.21 -4.67
CA LEU A 186 19.40 -16.78 -3.36
C LEU A 186 18.09 -16.16 -2.82
N ASP A 187 17.20 -17.00 -2.27
CA ASP A 187 16.03 -16.52 -1.52
C ASP A 187 16.41 -16.26 -0.06
N GLN A 188 16.56 -14.98 0.29
CA GLN A 188 17.18 -14.51 1.53
C GLN A 188 16.41 -13.29 2.07
N GLU A 189 15.25 -13.52 2.67
CA GLU A 189 14.35 -12.46 3.20
C GLU A 189 14.63 -12.11 4.66
N ASN A 190 15.47 -12.90 5.35
CA ASN A 190 15.63 -12.96 6.80
C ASN A 190 14.39 -13.52 7.53
N GLY A 191 14.42 -13.52 8.87
CA GLY A 191 13.46 -14.26 9.69
C GLY A 191 13.45 -15.74 9.35
N GLY A 192 12.25 -16.30 9.13
CA GLY A 192 12.04 -17.70 8.76
C GLY A 192 12.30 -18.07 7.29
N VAL A 193 12.68 -17.11 6.43
CA VAL A 193 13.12 -17.36 5.04
C VAL A 193 14.57 -16.89 4.92
N ASN A 194 15.46 -17.75 5.42
CA ASN A 194 16.89 -17.53 5.52
C ASN A 194 17.61 -18.76 4.96
N SER A 195 18.01 -18.70 3.68
CA SER A 195 18.60 -19.86 2.98
C SER A 195 20.07 -20.07 3.32
N LEU A 196 20.81 -19.00 3.63
CA LEU A 196 22.18 -19.07 4.15
C LEU A 196 22.26 -18.48 5.55
N PHE A 197 22.39 -19.35 6.55
CA PHE A 197 22.71 -18.99 7.93
C PHE A 197 24.01 -19.70 8.36
N ASP A 198 24.87 -18.98 9.07
CA ASP A 198 26.12 -19.50 9.63
C ASP A 198 26.39 -18.77 10.95
N GLU A 199 26.33 -19.48 12.08
CA GLU A 199 26.42 -18.91 13.43
C GLU A 199 27.69 -18.08 13.65
N ASP A 200 28.80 -18.43 12.99
CA ASP A 200 30.10 -17.76 13.13
C ASP A 200 30.31 -16.58 12.14
N TYR A 201 29.49 -16.48 11.07
CA TYR A 201 29.79 -15.61 9.91
C TYR A 201 28.61 -14.89 9.24
N VAL A 202 27.39 -15.44 9.25
CA VAL A 202 26.22 -14.89 8.53
C VAL A 202 25.05 -14.73 9.49
N CYS A 203 24.69 -13.48 9.78
CA CYS A 203 23.83 -13.12 10.89
C CYS A 203 22.34 -13.41 10.58
N GLN A 204 21.66 -14.05 11.53
CA GLN A 204 20.19 -14.14 11.52
C GLN A 204 19.60 -12.77 11.91
N PHE A 205 18.81 -12.18 11.03
CA PHE A 205 18.06 -10.93 11.28
C PHE A 205 16.53 -11.19 11.36
N PRO A 206 15.75 -10.27 11.96
CA PRO A 206 14.29 -10.38 12.00
C PRO A 206 13.63 -10.47 10.62
N SER A 207 12.43 -11.04 10.58
CA SER A 207 11.54 -11.00 9.41
C SER A 207 11.18 -9.56 9.00
N ALA A 208 10.70 -9.35 7.77
CA ALA A 208 10.27 -8.02 7.31
C ALA A 208 9.23 -7.39 8.24
N MET A 209 8.26 -8.16 8.76
CA MET A 209 7.30 -7.69 9.75
C MET A 209 7.95 -7.39 11.11
N GLY A 210 8.99 -8.12 11.50
CA GLY A 210 9.78 -7.84 12.71
C GLY A 210 10.59 -6.54 12.59
N ILE A 211 11.24 -6.29 11.45
CA ILE A 211 11.90 -5.01 11.16
C ILE A 211 10.86 -3.88 11.14
N ALA A 212 9.73 -4.09 10.46
CA ALA A 212 8.62 -3.15 10.45
C ALA A 212 8.13 -2.83 11.87
N ALA A 213 8.03 -3.82 12.77
CA ALA A 213 7.58 -3.66 14.14
C ALA A 213 8.46 -2.70 14.98
N THR A 214 9.75 -2.53 14.64
CA THR A 214 10.65 -1.57 15.31
C THR A 214 10.28 -0.10 15.09
N GLY A 215 9.46 0.20 14.07
CA GLY A 215 9.03 1.56 13.73
C GLY A 215 10.07 2.42 13.00
N ARG A 216 11.19 1.84 12.55
CA ARG A 216 12.28 2.53 11.85
C ARG A 216 12.48 1.97 10.45
N VAL A 217 12.25 2.80 9.43
CA VAL A 217 12.49 2.47 8.02
C VAL A 217 13.99 2.30 7.75
N GLU A 218 14.82 3.02 8.51
CA GLU A 218 16.28 3.01 8.44
C GLU A 218 16.85 1.62 8.73
N LEU A 219 16.22 0.86 9.65
CA LEU A 219 16.64 -0.51 9.93
C LEU A 219 16.42 -1.46 8.75
N ALA A 220 15.45 -1.21 7.86
CA ALA A 220 15.29 -2.03 6.66
C ALA A 220 16.46 -1.82 5.69
N TYR A 221 16.95 -0.59 5.55
CA TYR A 221 18.18 -0.32 4.81
C TYR A 221 19.41 -0.94 5.49
N GLU A 222 19.61 -0.70 6.79
CA GLU A 222 20.78 -1.23 7.54
C GLU A 222 20.84 -2.76 7.50
N VAL A 223 19.71 -3.45 7.75
CA VAL A 223 19.65 -4.91 7.77
C VAL A 223 19.79 -5.50 6.37
N SER A 224 19.03 -5.02 5.37
CA SER A 224 19.16 -5.56 4.01
C SER A 224 20.56 -5.33 3.43
N LYS A 225 21.23 -4.22 3.77
CA LYS A 225 22.63 -3.99 3.41
C LYS A 225 23.60 -4.94 4.12
N ALA A 226 23.39 -5.21 5.41
CA ALA A 226 24.19 -6.18 6.16
C ALA A 226 24.04 -7.59 5.57
N THR A 227 22.81 -8.09 5.40
CA THR A 227 22.51 -9.39 4.79
C THR A 227 23.10 -9.52 3.39
N ALA A 228 22.92 -8.51 2.53
CA ALA A 228 23.45 -8.53 1.17
C ALA A 228 24.98 -8.50 1.13
N THR A 229 25.64 -7.77 2.04
CA THR A 229 27.11 -7.77 2.16
C THR A 229 27.63 -9.14 2.61
N GLU A 230 26.92 -9.82 3.52
CA GLU A 230 27.31 -11.14 4.00
C GLU A 230 27.19 -12.22 2.93
N VAL A 231 26.02 -12.35 2.28
CA VAL A 231 25.86 -13.35 1.21
C VAL A 231 26.70 -12.98 -0.03
N GLY A 232 26.94 -11.69 -0.27
CA GLY A 232 27.88 -11.17 -1.27
C GLY A 232 29.33 -11.58 -1.01
N ALA A 233 29.77 -11.63 0.25
CA ALA A 233 31.09 -12.16 0.60
C ALA A 233 31.24 -13.66 0.26
N CYS A 234 30.13 -14.40 0.22
CA CYS A 234 30.06 -15.80 -0.24
C CYS A 234 29.90 -15.94 -1.78
N GLY A 235 29.85 -14.83 -2.53
CA GLY A 235 29.75 -14.81 -4.00
C GLY A 235 28.32 -14.79 -4.56
N ILE A 236 27.29 -14.70 -3.72
CA ILE A 236 25.91 -14.47 -4.17
C ILE A 236 25.82 -13.05 -4.75
N ASN A 237 25.35 -12.89 -5.98
CA ASN A 237 25.28 -11.58 -6.65
C ASN A 237 23.84 -11.13 -6.97
N PHE A 238 22.84 -11.99 -6.71
CA PHE A 238 21.43 -11.71 -6.94
C PHE A 238 20.60 -12.15 -5.73
N MET A 239 19.89 -11.22 -5.10
CA MET A 239 19.00 -11.51 -3.98
C MET A 239 17.54 -11.53 -4.47
N LEU A 240 16.83 -12.63 -4.23
CA LEU A 240 15.42 -12.77 -4.59
C LEU A 240 14.52 -12.06 -3.56
N GLY A 241 14.73 -10.76 -3.37
CA GLY A 241 13.97 -9.92 -2.45
C GLY A 241 14.21 -8.41 -2.68
N PRO A 242 13.44 -7.53 -2.03
CA PRO A 242 12.53 -7.82 -0.92
C PRO A 242 11.10 -8.22 -1.34
N VAL A 243 10.35 -8.72 -0.36
CA VAL A 243 8.90 -8.91 -0.47
C VAL A 243 8.20 -7.54 -0.42
N LEU A 244 7.34 -7.29 -1.42
CA LEU A 244 6.55 -6.08 -1.62
C LEU A 244 5.03 -6.31 -1.44
N ASP A 245 4.62 -7.54 -1.10
CA ASP A 245 3.22 -7.92 -0.86
C ASP A 245 2.56 -7.14 0.29
N VAL A 246 1.27 -6.82 0.15
CA VAL A 246 0.46 -6.15 1.19
C VAL A 246 -0.60 -7.10 1.75
N LEU A 247 -0.58 -7.34 3.06
CA LEU A 247 -1.45 -8.31 3.75
C LEU A 247 -2.87 -7.79 4.01
N SER A 248 -3.65 -7.45 2.98
CA SER A 248 -4.98 -6.86 3.17
C SER A 248 -5.98 -7.79 3.90
N ASN A 249 -5.72 -9.10 3.98
CA ASN A 249 -6.51 -10.08 4.73
C ASN A 249 -5.66 -10.93 5.69
N ALA A 250 -5.53 -10.48 6.94
CA ALA A 250 -4.70 -11.12 7.97
C ALA A 250 -5.12 -12.54 8.45
N ARG A 251 -6.17 -13.17 7.89
CA ARG A 251 -6.72 -14.45 8.41
C ARG A 251 -6.14 -15.71 7.78
N TYR A 252 -5.87 -15.73 6.47
CA TYR A 252 -5.48 -16.95 5.75
C TYR A 252 -4.51 -16.68 4.58
N GLN A 253 -3.32 -16.14 4.85
CA GLN A 253 -2.33 -15.81 3.79
C GLN A 253 -1.01 -16.58 3.93
N PRO A 254 -0.36 -16.98 2.81
CA PRO A 254 0.87 -17.77 2.83
C PRO A 254 2.13 -16.92 3.10
N ILE A 255 2.05 -15.59 2.94
CA ILE A 255 3.17 -14.65 3.14
C ILE A 255 3.44 -14.40 4.62
N GLY A 256 2.41 -14.07 5.41
CA GLY A 256 2.56 -13.83 6.86
C GLY A 256 3.66 -12.81 7.17
N VAL A 257 4.55 -13.13 8.12
CA VAL A 257 5.64 -12.24 8.58
C VAL A 257 6.69 -11.88 7.52
N ARG A 258 6.67 -12.51 6.34
CA ARG A 258 7.53 -12.18 5.19
C ARG A 258 7.21 -10.81 4.58
N ALA A 259 5.97 -10.33 4.73
CA ALA A 259 5.60 -8.96 4.33
C ALA A 259 5.72 -7.97 5.50
N THR A 260 6.02 -6.71 5.18
CA THR A 260 6.12 -5.60 6.14
C THR A 260 4.82 -5.39 6.95
N GLY A 261 3.65 -5.58 6.33
CA GLY A 261 2.34 -5.38 6.97
C GLY A 261 1.17 -5.29 5.99
N ASP A 262 0.09 -4.65 6.44
CA ASP A 262 -1.18 -4.49 5.71
C ASP A 262 -1.48 -3.04 5.26
N ASP A 263 -0.52 -2.11 5.43
CA ASP A 263 -0.62 -0.73 4.94
C ASP A 263 0.28 -0.52 3.71
N PRO A 264 -0.26 -0.27 2.49
CA PRO A 264 0.54 -0.24 1.28
C PRO A 264 1.65 0.81 1.25
N GLN A 265 1.49 1.93 1.96
CA GLN A 265 2.51 2.99 1.98
C GLN A 265 3.66 2.62 2.92
N GLU A 266 3.38 1.97 4.06
CA GLU A 266 4.43 1.44 4.93
C GLU A 266 5.18 0.28 4.25
N VAL A 267 4.48 -0.64 3.58
CA VAL A 267 5.11 -1.71 2.77
C VAL A 267 6.01 -1.11 1.69
N SER A 268 5.55 -0.06 0.99
CA SER A 268 6.34 0.66 0.00
C SER A 268 7.61 1.30 0.58
N GLN A 269 7.52 1.95 1.75
CA GLN A 269 8.67 2.61 2.39
C GLN A 269 9.75 1.62 2.83
N TYR A 270 9.37 0.54 3.52
CA TYR A 270 10.31 -0.48 3.98
C TYR A 270 10.88 -1.29 2.79
N GLY A 271 10.06 -1.59 1.77
CA GLY A 271 10.51 -2.25 0.55
C GLY A 271 11.54 -1.43 -0.23
N ILE A 272 11.30 -0.13 -0.42
CA ILE A 272 12.27 0.77 -1.07
C ILE A 272 13.55 0.90 -0.23
N ALA A 273 13.47 1.00 1.10
CA ALA A 273 14.65 1.02 1.96
C ALA A 273 15.50 -0.26 1.81
N ALA A 274 14.86 -1.43 1.78
CA ALA A 274 15.51 -2.71 1.55
C ALA A 274 16.17 -2.81 0.15
N ILE A 275 15.49 -2.38 -0.92
CA ILE A 275 16.05 -2.30 -2.29
C ILE A 275 17.33 -1.45 -2.31
N ASN A 276 17.32 -0.27 -1.67
CA ASN A 276 18.51 0.57 -1.56
C ASN A 276 19.64 -0.15 -0.79
N GLY A 277 19.32 -0.87 0.29
CA GLY A 277 20.31 -1.61 1.09
C GLY A 277 21.00 -2.73 0.30
N ILE A 278 20.24 -3.53 -0.45
CA ILE A 278 20.78 -4.62 -1.29
C ILE A 278 21.72 -4.05 -2.37
N ARG A 279 21.29 -2.99 -3.07
CA ARG A 279 22.07 -2.36 -4.14
C ARG A 279 23.34 -1.67 -3.64
N ASP A 280 23.28 -1.01 -2.50
CA ASP A 280 24.43 -0.36 -1.87
C ASP A 280 25.45 -1.38 -1.29
N ALA A 281 25.11 -2.67 -1.25
CA ALA A 281 26.04 -3.78 -1.02
C ALA A 281 26.60 -4.41 -2.31
N GLY A 282 26.14 -3.96 -3.49
CA GLY A 282 26.58 -4.44 -4.81
C GLY A 282 25.77 -5.62 -5.37
N LEU A 283 24.65 -6.00 -4.76
CA LEU A 283 23.79 -7.10 -5.23
C LEU A 283 22.62 -6.57 -6.08
N ALA A 284 22.18 -7.38 -7.04
CA ALA A 284 20.92 -7.17 -7.74
C ALA A 284 19.72 -7.46 -6.81
N SER A 285 18.67 -6.65 -6.93
CA SER A 285 17.43 -6.72 -6.14
C SER A 285 16.24 -7.29 -6.93
N CYS A 286 15.33 -8.02 -6.30
CA CYS A 286 14.16 -8.61 -6.97
C CYS A 286 12.87 -8.45 -6.15
N GLY A 287 11.98 -7.58 -6.61
CA GLY A 287 10.70 -7.33 -5.95
C GLY A 287 9.74 -8.49 -6.16
N LYS A 288 9.02 -8.94 -5.11
CA LYS A 288 8.09 -10.09 -5.21
C LYS A 288 6.87 -10.01 -4.27
N HIS A 289 5.74 -10.63 -4.58
CA HIS A 289 5.45 -11.49 -5.73
C HIS A 289 4.39 -10.82 -6.60
N PHE A 290 4.76 -10.38 -7.81
CA PHE A 290 3.90 -9.55 -8.65
C PHE A 290 2.74 -10.39 -9.26
N PRO A 291 1.50 -9.89 -9.33
CA PRO A 291 1.02 -8.58 -8.87
C PRO A 291 0.68 -8.52 -7.37
N SER A 292 0.41 -9.67 -6.73
CA SER A 292 0.29 -9.79 -5.26
C SER A 292 0.18 -11.26 -4.81
N TYR A 293 0.94 -11.68 -3.81
CA TYR A 293 0.64 -12.86 -2.97
C TYR A 293 0.03 -12.47 -1.60
N GLY A 294 -0.24 -11.19 -1.34
CA GLY A 294 -0.69 -10.67 -0.04
C GLY A 294 -2.18 -10.87 0.28
N ASN A 295 -3.00 -11.19 -0.72
CA ASN A 295 -4.44 -11.45 -0.57
C ASN A 295 -4.94 -12.47 -1.61
N LEU A 296 -4.51 -13.71 -1.43
CA LEU A 296 -4.91 -14.85 -2.25
C LEU A 296 -6.11 -15.59 -1.63
N ASP A 297 -7.10 -15.91 -2.45
CA ASP A 297 -8.17 -16.85 -2.13
C ASP A 297 -7.84 -18.25 -2.68
N PHE A 298 -8.41 -19.29 -2.06
CA PHE A 298 -8.24 -20.69 -2.46
C PHE A 298 -9.64 -21.31 -2.62
N LEU A 299 -9.94 -21.83 -3.82
CA LEU A 299 -11.28 -22.35 -4.13
C LEU A 299 -11.56 -23.78 -3.60
N GLY A 300 -10.53 -24.51 -3.20
CA GLY A 300 -10.66 -25.89 -2.72
C GLY A 300 -9.53 -26.32 -1.77
N SER A 301 -8.55 -27.05 -2.28
CA SER A 301 -7.43 -27.58 -1.50
C SER A 301 -6.26 -26.59 -1.37
N SER A 302 -5.31 -26.88 -0.47
CA SER A 302 -4.08 -26.08 -0.32
C SER A 302 -3.00 -26.31 -1.39
N LEU A 303 -3.32 -27.13 -2.41
CA LEU A 303 -2.50 -27.42 -3.60
C LEU A 303 -3.05 -26.73 -4.86
N ASP A 304 -4.32 -26.31 -4.84
CA ASP A 304 -4.98 -25.62 -5.94
C ASP A 304 -4.28 -24.28 -6.24
N VAL A 305 -4.36 -23.82 -7.49
CA VAL A 305 -3.80 -22.52 -7.88
C VAL A 305 -4.45 -21.40 -7.06
N PRO A 306 -3.68 -20.61 -6.29
CA PRO A 306 -4.23 -19.50 -5.53
C PRO A 306 -4.69 -18.39 -6.47
N ILE A 307 -5.82 -17.77 -6.20
CA ILE A 307 -6.41 -16.75 -7.08
C ILE A 307 -6.49 -15.37 -6.42
N ILE A 308 -6.36 -14.33 -7.24
CA ILE A 308 -6.68 -12.94 -6.89
C ILE A 308 -8.10 -12.63 -7.39
N THR A 309 -9.00 -12.33 -6.46
CA THR A 309 -10.41 -12.00 -6.71
C THR A 309 -10.67 -10.49 -6.83
N GLN A 310 -9.71 -9.66 -6.42
CA GLN A 310 -9.78 -8.20 -6.47
C GLN A 310 -9.69 -7.66 -7.91
N THR A 311 -10.34 -6.53 -8.21
CA THR A 311 -10.22 -5.85 -9.52
C THR A 311 -8.91 -5.08 -9.67
N LEU A 312 -8.56 -4.68 -10.90
CA LEU A 312 -7.33 -3.91 -11.16
C LEU A 312 -7.32 -2.55 -10.44
N GLU A 313 -8.48 -1.91 -10.26
CA GLU A 313 -8.60 -0.66 -9.50
C GLU A 313 -8.37 -0.86 -8.00
N GLU A 314 -8.88 -1.96 -7.44
CA GLU A 314 -8.66 -2.31 -6.03
C GLU A 314 -7.19 -2.64 -5.76
N LEU A 315 -6.55 -3.39 -6.66
CA LEU A 315 -5.11 -3.68 -6.64
C LEU A 315 -4.30 -2.38 -6.78
N SER A 316 -4.64 -1.50 -7.72
CA SER A 316 -3.99 -0.20 -7.95
C SER A 316 -4.06 0.78 -6.79
N LEU A 317 -5.10 0.66 -5.96
CA LEU A 317 -5.30 1.41 -4.72
C LEU A 317 -4.72 0.71 -3.47
N SER A 318 -4.26 -0.54 -3.59
CA SER A 318 -3.71 -1.33 -2.49
C SER A 318 -2.44 -2.11 -2.87
N ALA A 319 -2.56 -3.36 -3.30
CA ALA A 319 -1.43 -4.28 -3.44
C ALA A 319 -0.37 -3.86 -4.48
N LEU A 320 -0.73 -3.14 -5.53
CA LEU A 320 0.21 -2.64 -6.55
C LEU A 320 0.99 -1.39 -6.12
N VAL A 321 0.62 -0.74 -5.00
CA VAL A 321 1.27 0.51 -4.56
C VAL A 321 2.76 0.33 -4.27
N PRO A 322 3.23 -0.70 -3.52
CA PRO A 322 4.66 -0.92 -3.32
C PRO A 322 5.43 -1.20 -4.60
N PHE A 323 4.87 -2.03 -5.50
CA PHE A 323 5.46 -2.35 -6.80
C PHE A 323 5.61 -1.11 -7.68
N ARG A 324 4.52 -0.36 -7.91
CA ARG A 324 4.52 0.89 -8.70
C ARG A 324 5.51 1.91 -8.13
N ASN A 325 5.50 2.12 -6.82
CA ASN A 325 6.43 3.05 -6.16
C ASN A 325 7.89 2.58 -6.29
N ALA A 326 8.18 1.28 -6.16
CA ALA A 326 9.52 0.72 -6.34
C ALA A 326 10.03 0.87 -7.77
N ILE A 327 9.20 0.59 -8.78
CA ILE A 327 9.51 0.79 -10.20
C ILE A 327 9.80 2.28 -10.46
N ALA A 328 8.97 3.19 -9.94
CA ALA A 328 9.12 4.64 -10.09
C ALA A 328 10.41 5.21 -9.46
N THR A 329 11.13 4.46 -8.62
CA THR A 329 12.48 4.88 -8.15
C THR A 329 13.55 4.76 -9.23
N GLY A 330 13.32 3.98 -10.30
CA GLY A 330 14.33 3.62 -11.28
C GLY A 330 15.47 2.72 -10.74
N LYS A 331 15.31 2.16 -9.53
CA LYS A 331 16.36 1.34 -8.86
C LYS A 331 16.06 -0.16 -8.80
N LEU A 332 14.83 -0.60 -9.01
CA LEU A 332 14.49 -2.02 -8.92
C LEU A 332 15.07 -2.80 -10.11
N ASP A 333 15.96 -3.77 -9.86
CA ASP A 333 16.65 -4.51 -10.92
C ASP A 333 15.77 -5.58 -11.58
N ALA A 334 15.03 -6.33 -10.77
CA ALA A 334 14.21 -7.45 -11.19
C ALA A 334 12.83 -7.49 -10.50
N MET A 335 11.89 -8.20 -11.13
CA MET A 335 10.54 -8.44 -10.64
C MET A 335 10.21 -9.93 -10.75
N PHE A 336 9.83 -10.56 -9.64
CA PHE A 336 9.39 -11.96 -9.62
C PHE A 336 7.87 -12.00 -9.77
N VAL A 337 7.38 -12.58 -10.86
CA VAL A 337 5.95 -12.69 -11.16
C VAL A 337 5.42 -14.03 -10.62
N GLY A 338 4.34 -13.97 -9.84
CA GLY A 338 3.75 -15.13 -9.19
C GLY A 338 2.99 -16.07 -10.14
N GLY A 339 2.93 -17.34 -9.75
CA GLY A 339 2.13 -18.37 -10.40
C GLY A 339 0.67 -18.42 -9.93
N CYS A 340 0.13 -17.31 -9.40
CA CYS A 340 -1.26 -17.19 -8.98
C CYS A 340 -2.17 -16.86 -10.17
N GLY A 341 -3.42 -17.32 -10.10
CA GLY A 341 -4.46 -16.90 -11.04
C GLY A 341 -5.04 -15.53 -10.66
N ILE A 342 -5.76 -14.93 -11.59
CA ILE A 342 -6.56 -13.72 -11.36
C ILE A 342 -7.93 -14.03 -11.96
N SER A 343 -9.01 -13.88 -11.19
CA SER A 343 -10.37 -14.16 -11.66
C SER A 343 -11.32 -13.12 -11.13
N ASN A 344 -11.52 -12.08 -11.93
CA ASN A 344 -12.42 -10.96 -11.68
C ASN A 344 -13.07 -10.50 -13.01
N PRO A 345 -14.07 -9.60 -13.02
CA PRO A 345 -14.75 -9.17 -14.24
C PRO A 345 -13.88 -8.43 -15.27
N SER A 346 -12.73 -7.88 -14.85
CA SER A 346 -11.78 -7.14 -15.71
C SER A 346 -10.63 -7.99 -16.25
N MET A 347 -10.30 -9.12 -15.61
CA MET A 347 -9.15 -9.97 -15.94
C MET A 347 -9.38 -11.39 -15.42
N ASN A 348 -9.22 -12.38 -16.30
CA ASN A 348 -9.39 -13.79 -15.96
C ASN A 348 -8.25 -14.64 -16.59
N VAL A 349 -7.22 -14.93 -15.81
CA VAL A 349 -6.00 -15.64 -16.23
C VAL A 349 -5.61 -16.73 -15.22
N SER A 350 -5.13 -17.88 -15.70
CA SER A 350 -4.78 -19.03 -14.85
C SER A 350 -3.49 -18.82 -14.04
N HIS A 351 -2.47 -18.21 -14.64
CA HIS A 351 -1.22 -17.87 -13.97
C HIS A 351 -0.70 -16.50 -14.44
N ALA A 352 -0.42 -15.60 -13.49
CA ALA A 352 0.08 -14.27 -13.74
C ALA A 352 1.43 -14.28 -14.50
N CYS A 353 2.36 -15.16 -14.12
CA CYS A 353 3.66 -15.28 -14.80
C CYS A 353 3.61 -15.86 -16.23
N LEU A 354 2.46 -16.34 -16.69
CA LEU A 354 2.24 -16.91 -18.02
C LEU A 354 1.25 -16.09 -18.88
N SER A 355 0.96 -14.85 -18.48
CA SER A 355 -0.01 -14.00 -19.18
C SER A 355 0.56 -12.65 -19.58
N ASN A 356 0.46 -12.32 -20.87
CA ASN A 356 0.83 -11.01 -21.41
C ASN A 356 0.07 -9.87 -20.69
N GLN A 357 -1.22 -10.07 -20.37
CA GLN A 357 -2.07 -9.11 -19.66
C GLN A 357 -1.51 -8.68 -18.30
N VAL A 358 -0.64 -9.51 -17.69
CA VAL A 358 0.00 -9.22 -16.41
C VAL A 358 1.46 -8.80 -16.59
N VAL A 359 2.20 -9.47 -17.47
CA VAL A 359 3.65 -9.28 -17.58
C VAL A 359 4.05 -8.20 -18.59
N ASP A 360 3.41 -8.12 -19.75
CA ASP A 360 3.63 -7.03 -20.71
C ASP A 360 2.65 -5.88 -20.47
N ASP A 361 1.35 -6.07 -20.68
CA ASP A 361 0.34 -5.01 -20.62
C ASP A 361 0.38 -4.23 -19.28
N LEU A 362 0.31 -4.94 -18.14
CA LEU A 362 0.32 -4.31 -16.80
C LEU A 362 1.72 -3.95 -16.31
N LEU A 363 2.68 -4.89 -16.32
CA LEU A 363 4.01 -4.64 -15.73
C LEU A 363 4.95 -3.83 -16.64
N ARG A 364 4.98 -4.06 -17.97
CA ARG A 364 5.79 -3.23 -18.88
C ARG A 364 5.09 -1.93 -19.27
N GLU A 365 3.86 -1.99 -19.77
CA GLU A 365 3.23 -0.82 -20.38
C GLU A 365 2.59 0.11 -19.34
N GLU A 366 1.68 -0.37 -18.48
CA GLU A 366 1.01 0.49 -17.48
C GLU A 366 1.97 0.94 -16.36
N LEU A 367 2.79 0.03 -15.83
CA LEU A 367 3.70 0.31 -14.71
C LEU A 367 5.11 0.74 -15.11
N GLY A 368 5.50 0.59 -16.39
CA GLY A 368 6.77 1.11 -16.92
C GLY A 368 8.04 0.34 -16.52
N PHE A 369 7.94 -0.95 -16.19
CA PHE A 369 9.09 -1.72 -15.67
C PHE A 369 10.03 -2.26 -16.77
N ASP A 370 11.23 -1.67 -16.90
CA ASP A 370 12.28 -2.18 -17.81
C ASP A 370 13.34 -3.09 -17.13
N GLY A 371 13.18 -3.46 -15.86
CA GLY A 371 14.07 -4.44 -15.22
C GLY A 371 13.82 -5.87 -15.71
N VAL A 372 14.51 -6.85 -15.13
CA VAL A 372 14.37 -8.28 -15.49
C VAL A 372 13.10 -8.87 -14.86
N ALA A 373 12.16 -9.37 -15.67
CA ALA A 373 11.01 -10.13 -15.18
C ALA A 373 11.35 -11.62 -15.06
N ILE A 374 10.95 -12.27 -13.96
CA ILE A 374 11.21 -13.68 -13.66
C ILE A 374 9.89 -14.42 -13.46
N SER A 375 9.75 -15.63 -13.99
CA SER A 375 8.62 -16.51 -13.70
C SER A 375 8.69 -17.13 -12.29
N GLU A 376 7.54 -17.48 -11.72
CA GLU A 376 7.44 -18.52 -10.69
C GLU A 376 7.98 -19.87 -11.22
N CYS A 377 8.38 -20.77 -10.32
CA CYS A 377 9.04 -22.02 -10.71
C CYS A 377 8.09 -22.99 -11.44
N LEU A 378 8.40 -23.33 -12.69
CA LEU A 378 7.52 -24.18 -13.52
C LEU A 378 7.45 -25.64 -13.05
N GLU A 379 8.37 -26.07 -12.18
CA GLU A 379 8.31 -27.34 -11.43
C GLU A 379 7.24 -27.37 -10.32
N MET A 380 6.42 -26.32 -10.17
CA MET A 380 5.24 -26.39 -9.31
C MET A 380 4.22 -27.39 -9.88
N GLU A 381 3.69 -28.24 -8.99
CA GLU A 381 2.84 -29.38 -9.31
C GLU A 381 1.59 -29.01 -10.14
N SER A 382 0.92 -27.89 -9.79
CA SER A 382 -0.22 -27.35 -10.56
C SER A 382 0.17 -26.94 -11.99
N LEU A 383 1.21 -26.11 -12.13
CA LEU A 383 1.75 -25.67 -13.43
C LEU A 383 2.19 -26.86 -14.31
N THR A 384 2.90 -27.82 -13.72
CA THR A 384 3.38 -29.02 -14.43
C THR A 384 2.23 -29.91 -14.88
N HIS A 385 1.18 -30.09 -14.06
CA HIS A 385 0.05 -30.98 -14.36
C HIS A 385 -1.01 -30.35 -15.27
N GLU A 386 -1.21 -29.03 -15.24
CA GLU A 386 -2.20 -28.35 -16.09
C GLU A 386 -1.69 -28.05 -17.50
N LEU A 387 -0.44 -27.60 -17.63
CA LEU A 387 0.10 -27.09 -18.91
C LEU A 387 1.25 -27.92 -19.47
N GLY A 388 2.05 -28.55 -18.60
CA GLY A 388 3.33 -29.18 -18.99
C GLY A 388 4.43 -28.15 -19.26
N VAL A 389 5.67 -28.55 -18.99
CA VAL A 389 6.85 -27.66 -18.94
C VAL A 389 7.12 -26.96 -20.27
N GLN A 390 7.02 -27.70 -21.39
CA GLN A 390 7.30 -27.17 -22.74
C GLN A 390 6.32 -26.06 -23.16
N ASN A 391 5.07 -26.10 -22.70
CA ASN A 391 4.12 -25.02 -22.93
C ASN A 391 4.37 -23.86 -21.95
N GLY A 392 4.55 -24.16 -20.66
CA GLY A 392 4.80 -23.14 -19.63
C GLY A 392 6.04 -22.27 -19.92
N VAL A 393 7.14 -22.85 -20.41
CA VAL A 393 8.36 -22.10 -20.74
C VAL A 393 8.15 -21.16 -21.95
N VAL A 394 7.38 -21.61 -22.95
CA VAL A 394 7.00 -20.82 -24.13
C VAL A 394 6.08 -19.67 -23.71
N MET A 395 5.02 -19.97 -22.95
CA MET A 395 4.05 -18.98 -22.47
C MET A 395 4.70 -17.92 -21.56
N ALA A 396 5.72 -18.28 -20.76
CA ALA A 396 6.44 -17.31 -19.92
C ALA A 396 7.21 -16.26 -20.76
N VAL A 397 7.89 -16.70 -21.82
CA VAL A 397 8.65 -15.82 -22.74
C VAL A 397 7.72 -15.05 -23.68
N GLU A 398 6.63 -15.67 -24.12
CA GLU A 398 5.56 -15.01 -24.87
C GLU A 398 4.88 -13.92 -24.02
N ALA A 399 4.65 -14.16 -22.72
CA ALA A 399 4.08 -13.19 -21.79
C ALA A 399 4.99 -12.01 -21.45
N GLY A 400 6.31 -12.23 -21.35
CA GLY A 400 7.30 -11.15 -21.12
C GLY A 400 8.30 -11.39 -19.98
N CYS A 401 8.40 -12.62 -19.46
CA CYS A 401 9.46 -13.01 -18.54
C CYS A 401 10.80 -13.09 -19.29
N ASP A 402 11.82 -12.40 -18.78
CA ASP A 402 13.18 -12.45 -19.33
C ASP A 402 13.99 -13.62 -18.77
N LEU A 403 13.60 -14.15 -17.60
CA LEU A 403 14.14 -15.34 -16.96
C LEU A 403 13.02 -16.33 -16.61
N VAL A 404 13.19 -17.61 -16.97
CA VAL A 404 12.24 -18.69 -16.62
C VAL A 404 12.88 -19.67 -15.63
N LEU A 405 12.13 -20.03 -14.58
CA LEU A 405 12.64 -20.70 -13.39
C LEU A 405 12.32 -22.20 -13.34
N LEU A 406 13.36 -23.06 -13.32
CA LEU A 406 13.25 -24.52 -13.27
C LEU A 406 14.23 -25.10 -12.23
N CYS A 407 13.72 -25.39 -11.04
CA CYS A 407 14.51 -25.32 -9.81
C CYS A 407 15.39 -26.55 -9.47
N ARG A 408 15.21 -27.72 -10.10
CA ARG A 408 15.82 -28.97 -9.61
C ARG A 408 15.92 -30.14 -10.61
N ALA A 409 14.90 -30.42 -11.43
CA ALA A 409 14.79 -31.69 -12.16
C ALA A 409 15.42 -31.63 -13.56
N TYR A 410 16.39 -32.50 -13.85
CA TYR A 410 17.24 -32.37 -15.05
C TYR A 410 16.49 -32.67 -16.37
N ASP A 411 15.66 -33.71 -16.37
CA ASP A 411 14.74 -34.03 -17.45
C ASP A 411 13.81 -32.84 -17.78
N VAL A 412 13.19 -32.27 -16.75
CA VAL A 412 12.35 -31.06 -16.86
C VAL A 412 13.13 -29.85 -17.37
N GLN A 413 14.37 -29.66 -16.92
CA GLN A 413 15.25 -28.56 -17.38
C GLN A 413 15.63 -28.71 -18.86
N LEU A 414 15.94 -29.93 -19.32
CA LEU A 414 16.19 -30.22 -20.74
C LEU A 414 14.93 -30.06 -21.59
N GLU A 415 13.76 -30.46 -21.09
CA GLU A 415 12.49 -30.20 -21.77
C GLU A 415 12.21 -28.72 -21.94
N ALA A 416 12.52 -27.87 -20.94
CA ALA A 416 12.34 -26.43 -21.06
C ALA A 416 13.25 -25.80 -22.13
N ILE A 417 14.53 -26.20 -22.19
CA ILE A 417 15.47 -25.78 -23.25
C ILE A 417 14.93 -26.17 -24.63
N LYS A 418 14.43 -27.41 -24.78
CA LYS A 418 13.81 -27.89 -26.01
C LYS A 418 12.53 -27.12 -26.37
N GLY A 419 11.69 -26.82 -25.39
CA GLY A 419 10.45 -26.05 -25.54
C GLY A 419 10.70 -24.65 -26.12
N LEU A 420 11.72 -23.94 -25.62
CA LEU A 420 12.09 -22.62 -26.13
C LEU A 420 12.59 -22.66 -27.58
N LYS A 421 13.39 -23.67 -27.97
CA LYS A 421 13.80 -23.85 -29.37
C LYS A 421 12.59 -24.08 -30.27
N LEU A 422 11.70 -24.99 -29.88
CA LEU A 422 10.45 -25.26 -30.60
C LEU A 422 9.52 -24.04 -30.67
N GLY A 423 9.50 -23.18 -29.65
CA GLY A 423 8.75 -21.91 -29.67
C GLY A 423 9.20 -20.97 -30.78
N VAL A 424 10.52 -20.85 -31.00
CA VAL A 424 11.11 -20.07 -32.09
C VAL A 424 10.93 -20.75 -33.45
N GLU A 425 11.16 -22.06 -33.53
CA GLU A 425 11.03 -22.83 -34.78
C GLU A 425 9.59 -22.84 -35.33
N ASN A 426 8.59 -22.90 -34.44
CA ASN A 426 7.17 -22.80 -34.81
C ASN A 426 6.68 -21.34 -34.95
N GLY A 427 7.52 -20.34 -34.68
CA GLY A 427 7.20 -18.92 -34.82
C GLY A 427 6.20 -18.37 -33.80
N ILE A 428 6.09 -18.98 -32.61
CA ILE A 428 5.20 -18.52 -31.52
C ILE A 428 5.69 -17.18 -30.98
N PHE A 429 7.01 -17.04 -30.82
CA PHE A 429 7.67 -15.76 -30.54
C PHE A 429 8.94 -15.63 -31.39
N THR A 430 9.35 -14.39 -31.68
CA THR A 430 10.47 -14.12 -32.60
C THR A 430 11.83 -14.09 -31.87
N LYS A 431 12.93 -14.12 -32.64
CA LYS A 431 14.28 -13.99 -32.06
C LYS A 431 14.49 -12.63 -31.38
N GLU A 432 13.82 -11.59 -31.86
CA GLU A 432 13.87 -10.24 -31.28
C GLU A 432 13.27 -10.19 -29.87
N ARG A 433 12.31 -11.07 -29.53
CA ARG A 433 11.81 -11.24 -28.16
C ARG A 433 12.91 -11.79 -27.24
N ILE A 434 13.58 -12.87 -27.66
CA ILE A 434 14.76 -13.41 -26.97
C ILE A 434 15.84 -12.33 -26.82
N TYR A 435 16.17 -11.60 -27.89
CA TYR A 435 17.20 -10.57 -27.85
C TYR A 435 16.83 -9.36 -26.96
N THR A 436 15.55 -9.03 -26.84
CA THR A 436 15.06 -8.01 -25.89
C THR A 436 15.34 -8.45 -24.46
N SER A 437 14.95 -9.67 -24.10
CA SER A 437 15.17 -10.23 -22.76
C SER A 437 16.66 -10.45 -22.44
N LEU A 438 17.42 -10.98 -23.39
CA LEU A 438 18.87 -11.13 -23.29
C LEU A 438 19.57 -9.79 -22.98
N ASN A 439 19.18 -8.70 -23.65
CA ASN A 439 19.72 -7.37 -23.35
C ASN A 439 19.43 -6.93 -21.90
N ARG A 440 18.25 -7.25 -21.34
CA ARG A 440 17.94 -6.97 -19.93
C ARG A 440 18.79 -7.81 -18.98
N VAL A 441 18.95 -9.11 -19.24
CA VAL A 441 19.76 -10.02 -18.42
C VAL A 441 21.25 -9.68 -18.47
N LEU A 442 21.79 -9.30 -19.64
CA LEU A 442 23.18 -8.84 -19.77
C LEU A 442 23.41 -7.50 -19.06
N ARG A 443 22.45 -6.56 -19.14
CA ARG A 443 22.47 -5.30 -18.36
C ARG A 443 22.44 -5.56 -16.85
N LEU A 444 21.64 -6.53 -16.40
CA LEU A 444 21.58 -6.96 -14.99
C LEU A 444 22.92 -7.51 -14.53
N LYS A 445 23.55 -8.40 -15.31
CA LYS A 445 24.90 -8.92 -15.03
C LYS A 445 25.92 -7.79 -14.90
N ASP A 446 25.88 -6.81 -15.80
CA ASP A 446 26.82 -5.68 -15.80
C ASP A 446 26.63 -4.69 -14.62
N THR A 447 25.51 -4.76 -13.89
CA THR A 447 25.30 -3.98 -12.65
C THR A 447 25.78 -4.67 -11.37
N CYS A 448 25.86 -6.01 -11.32
CA CYS A 448 26.13 -6.75 -10.07
C CYS A 448 27.30 -7.75 -10.12
N THR A 449 27.90 -8.04 -11.29
CA THR A 449 28.96 -9.06 -11.37
C THR A 449 30.02 -8.77 -12.44
N SER A 450 31.24 -9.24 -12.20
CA SER A 450 32.36 -9.22 -13.14
C SER A 450 33.23 -10.45 -12.93
N TRP A 451 34.02 -10.87 -13.93
CA TRP A 451 34.92 -12.02 -13.76
C TRP A 451 35.97 -11.80 -12.66
N GLN A 452 36.39 -10.55 -12.43
CA GLN A 452 37.28 -10.20 -11.33
C GLN A 452 36.62 -10.45 -9.97
N THR A 453 35.36 -10.03 -9.79
CA THR A 453 34.59 -10.20 -8.55
C THR A 453 34.20 -11.67 -8.33
N ALA A 454 33.62 -12.31 -9.36
CA ALA A 454 33.01 -13.63 -9.27
C ALA A 454 34.02 -14.76 -8.99
N LEU A 455 35.26 -14.63 -9.48
CA LEU A 455 36.34 -15.59 -9.20
C LEU A 455 37.08 -15.27 -7.90
N ASN A 456 36.89 -14.10 -7.30
CA ASN A 456 37.58 -13.64 -6.08
C ASN A 456 36.62 -13.03 -5.04
N PRO A 457 35.59 -13.78 -4.59
CA PRO A 457 34.71 -13.31 -3.52
C PRO A 457 35.52 -13.07 -2.21
N PRO A 458 35.21 -12.03 -1.42
CA PRO A 458 35.96 -11.69 -0.19
C PRO A 458 36.02 -12.81 0.87
N GLY A 459 35.00 -13.66 0.90
CA GLY A 459 34.90 -14.83 1.77
C GLY A 459 34.96 -14.52 3.26
N ILE A 460 35.35 -15.53 4.02
CA ILE A 460 35.48 -15.50 5.49
C ILE A 460 36.30 -14.30 5.98
N SER A 461 37.34 -13.88 5.25
CA SER A 461 38.24 -12.78 5.63
C SER A 461 37.57 -11.40 5.76
N LEU A 462 36.40 -11.22 5.14
CA LEU A 462 35.54 -10.05 5.32
C LEU A 462 34.47 -10.33 6.39
N LEU A 463 33.83 -11.49 6.34
CA LEU A 463 32.77 -11.88 7.28
C LEU A 463 33.24 -11.81 8.73
N SER A 464 34.43 -12.34 9.08
CA SER A 464 34.97 -12.27 10.45
C SER A 464 35.18 -10.83 10.98
N LYS A 465 35.27 -9.83 10.09
CA LYS A 465 35.41 -8.40 10.46
C LYS A 465 34.05 -7.72 10.63
N LEU A 466 33.07 -8.10 9.80
CA LEU A 466 31.72 -7.52 9.83
C LEU A 466 30.86 -8.14 10.93
N HIS A 467 30.94 -9.45 11.12
CA HIS A 467 30.06 -10.25 11.97
C HIS A 467 29.87 -9.69 13.40
N PRO A 468 30.89 -9.18 14.13
CA PRO A 468 30.66 -8.56 15.45
C PRO A 468 29.73 -7.33 15.41
N SER A 469 29.81 -6.52 14.35
CA SER A 469 28.96 -5.34 14.15
C SER A 469 27.56 -5.72 13.65
N HIS A 470 27.48 -6.70 12.76
CA HIS A 470 26.22 -7.21 12.21
C HIS A 470 25.42 -7.99 13.28
N MET A 471 26.07 -8.77 14.15
CA MET A 471 25.42 -9.39 15.32
C MET A 471 24.91 -8.35 16.33
N ALA A 472 25.61 -7.23 16.50
CA ALA A 472 25.11 -6.13 17.33
C ALA A 472 23.86 -5.47 16.71
N LEU A 473 23.85 -5.27 15.38
CA LEU A 473 22.67 -4.81 14.63
C LEU A 473 21.52 -5.81 14.74
N ALA A 474 21.76 -7.10 14.49
CA ALA A 474 20.76 -8.17 14.58
C ALA A 474 20.13 -8.23 15.98
N ARG A 475 20.96 -8.27 17.03
CA ARG A 475 20.50 -8.26 18.43
C ARG A 475 19.64 -7.03 18.74
N LYS A 476 20.09 -5.83 18.35
CA LYS A 476 19.34 -4.57 18.52
C LYS A 476 18.00 -4.61 17.78
N SER A 477 17.99 -5.09 16.54
CA SER A 477 16.77 -5.21 15.73
C SER A 477 15.76 -6.20 16.31
N TYR A 478 16.19 -7.33 16.90
CA TYR A 478 15.30 -8.22 17.66
C TYR A 478 14.84 -7.62 18.99
N ASP A 479 15.74 -7.01 19.78
CA ASP A 479 15.40 -6.41 21.07
C ASP A 479 14.39 -5.26 20.91
N ASP A 480 14.48 -4.49 19.81
CA ASP A 480 13.55 -3.41 19.46
C ASP A 480 12.28 -3.90 18.71
N SER A 481 12.23 -5.14 18.19
CA SER A 481 11.03 -5.67 17.49
C SER A 481 10.00 -6.29 18.42
N ILE A 482 10.42 -6.82 19.58
CA ILE A 482 9.52 -7.46 20.55
C ILE A 482 8.36 -6.51 20.87
N THR A 483 7.14 -6.96 20.56
CA THR A 483 5.93 -6.15 20.62
C THR A 483 5.00 -6.70 21.70
N VAL A 484 4.80 -5.93 22.77
CA VAL A 484 3.72 -6.21 23.73
C VAL A 484 2.46 -5.54 23.20
N ILE A 485 1.56 -6.33 22.61
CA ILE A 485 0.25 -5.84 22.13
C ILE A 485 -0.57 -5.31 23.31
N ARG A 486 -0.46 -6.01 24.46
CA ARG A 486 -1.26 -5.80 25.66
C ARG A 486 -0.72 -6.62 26.83
N ASP A 487 -0.73 -6.02 28.01
CA ASP A 487 -0.52 -6.72 29.28
C ASP A 487 -1.55 -6.20 30.29
N LYS A 488 -2.63 -6.97 30.50
CA LYS A 488 -3.77 -6.52 31.32
C LYS A 488 -3.49 -6.58 32.82
N GLU A 489 -2.75 -7.60 33.25
CA GLU A 489 -2.50 -7.90 34.66
C GLU A 489 -1.11 -7.41 35.12
N LYS A 490 -0.34 -6.75 34.24
CA LYS A 490 1.07 -6.36 34.46
C LYS A 490 1.93 -7.58 34.82
N LEU A 491 1.85 -8.61 33.98
CA LEU A 491 2.60 -9.85 34.15
C LEU A 491 4.07 -9.70 33.74
N LEU A 492 4.42 -8.63 33.02
CA LEU A 492 5.75 -8.36 32.50
C LEU A 492 6.43 -7.21 33.27
N PRO A 493 7.66 -7.39 33.78
CA PRO A 493 8.49 -8.60 33.68
C PRO A 493 8.08 -9.69 34.69
N LEU A 494 8.42 -10.95 34.37
CA LEU A 494 8.17 -12.11 35.23
C LEU A 494 8.86 -12.02 36.61
N SER A 495 9.92 -11.23 36.72
CA SER A 495 10.62 -10.93 37.96
C SER A 495 9.81 -10.09 38.95
N GLU A 496 8.77 -9.38 38.48
CA GLU A 496 7.87 -8.57 39.31
C GLU A 496 6.53 -9.29 39.59
N SER A 497 6.07 -10.16 38.67
CA SER A 497 4.78 -10.87 38.79
C SER A 497 4.87 -12.28 39.42
N MET A 498 6.07 -12.88 39.48
CA MET A 498 6.30 -14.22 40.04
C MET A 498 7.45 -14.25 41.04
N HIS A 499 7.27 -14.98 42.14
CA HIS A 499 8.38 -15.41 42.99
C HIS A 499 9.19 -16.55 42.35
N GLN A 500 10.44 -16.71 42.76
CA GLN A 500 11.40 -17.67 42.20
C GLN A 500 10.97 -19.15 42.40
N GLU A 501 10.36 -19.45 43.55
CA GLU A 501 9.90 -20.81 43.90
C GLU A 501 8.63 -21.27 43.15
N GLU A 502 7.88 -20.35 42.55
CA GLU A 502 6.65 -20.67 41.82
C GLU A 502 6.96 -21.48 40.54
N GLU A 503 6.10 -22.45 40.21
CA GLU A 503 6.25 -23.23 38.99
C GLU A 503 5.70 -22.45 37.77
N LEU A 504 6.56 -22.25 36.77
CA LEU A 504 6.23 -21.68 35.47
C LEU A 504 6.03 -22.83 34.46
N LEU A 505 4.93 -22.83 33.72
CA LEU A 505 4.65 -23.81 32.67
C LEU A 505 4.79 -23.19 31.28
N LEU A 506 5.64 -23.77 30.45
CA LEU A 506 5.80 -23.46 29.03
C LEU A 506 5.06 -24.52 28.18
N LEU A 507 4.13 -24.07 27.35
CA LEU A 507 3.37 -24.88 26.39
C LEU A 507 3.71 -24.45 24.97
N THR A 508 4.30 -25.35 24.17
CA THR A 508 4.77 -25.05 22.81
C THR A 508 4.13 -25.93 21.74
N PRO A 509 3.82 -25.41 20.54
CA PRO A 509 3.28 -26.20 19.44
C PRO A 509 4.39 -27.01 18.76
N LEU A 510 4.01 -28.14 18.14
CA LEU A 510 4.90 -28.83 17.20
C LEU A 510 4.85 -28.11 15.84
N VAL A 511 5.88 -27.31 15.56
CA VAL A 511 6.02 -26.52 14.33
C VAL A 511 6.94 -27.26 13.35
N LYS A 512 6.38 -27.69 12.20
CA LYS A 512 7.20 -28.06 11.02
C LYS A 512 8.00 -26.81 10.58
N PRO A 513 9.27 -26.94 10.13
CA PRO A 513 10.05 -25.81 9.63
C PRO A 513 9.28 -25.02 8.56
N LEU A 514 9.45 -23.70 8.52
CA LEU A 514 8.89 -22.92 7.42
C LEU A 514 9.61 -23.31 6.12
N PRO A 515 8.89 -23.67 5.05
CA PRO A 515 9.49 -23.85 3.74
C PRO A 515 10.00 -22.50 3.24
N ALA A 516 11.27 -22.44 2.82
CA ALA A 516 11.92 -21.21 2.36
C ALA A 516 11.29 -20.60 1.09
N SER A 517 10.38 -21.32 0.42
CA SER A 517 9.66 -20.85 -0.77
C SER A 517 8.32 -21.56 -0.95
N SER A 518 7.47 -21.00 -1.83
CA SER A 518 6.24 -21.65 -2.36
C SER A 518 6.53 -23.09 -2.82
N LEU A 519 7.55 -23.26 -3.65
CA LEU A 519 8.06 -24.55 -4.12
C LEU A 519 8.44 -25.50 -2.98
N THR A 520 9.16 -25.01 -1.95
CA THR A 520 9.61 -25.84 -0.83
C THR A 520 8.42 -26.39 -0.03
N LYS A 521 7.29 -25.65 0.01
CA LYS A 521 6.02 -26.14 0.58
C LYS A 521 5.49 -27.32 -0.22
N SER A 522 5.38 -27.18 -1.56
CA SER A 522 4.88 -28.24 -2.44
C SER A 522 5.70 -29.53 -2.35
N ILE A 523 7.04 -29.42 -2.36
CA ILE A 523 7.95 -30.58 -2.23
C ILE A 523 7.76 -31.31 -0.89
N LEU A 524 7.52 -30.59 0.21
CA LEU A 524 7.22 -31.19 1.52
C LEU A 524 5.84 -31.87 1.55
N GLN A 525 4.86 -31.37 0.78
CA GLN A 525 3.53 -31.97 0.68
C GLN A 525 3.55 -33.25 -0.17
N ALA A 526 4.24 -33.24 -1.33
CA ALA A 526 4.40 -34.41 -2.18
C ALA A 526 5.09 -35.59 -1.46
N LYS A 527 6.08 -35.31 -0.61
CA LYS A 527 6.75 -36.36 0.21
C LYS A 527 5.84 -37.00 1.26
N ASP A 528 4.87 -36.28 1.84
CA ASP A 528 3.92 -36.88 2.79
C ASP A 528 2.90 -37.80 2.09
N ALA A 529 2.75 -37.73 0.76
CA ALA A 529 1.87 -38.59 -0.04
C ALA A 529 2.53 -39.93 -0.47
N GLN A 530 3.85 -40.00 -0.62
CA GLN A 530 4.58 -41.20 -1.13
C GLN A 530 5.26 -42.04 -0.03
N ARG A 531 4.63 -42.18 1.14
CA ARG A 531 5.21 -42.95 2.28
C ARG A 531 5.17 -44.47 2.09
N LEU A 532 6.21 -45.02 1.46
CA LEU A 532 6.75 -46.34 1.83
C LEU A 532 7.79 -46.18 2.96
N ALA A 533 8.27 -47.30 3.51
CA ALA A 533 8.99 -47.33 4.78
C ALA A 533 10.28 -46.47 4.79
N PRO A 534 10.60 -45.80 5.93
CA PRO A 534 11.75 -44.91 6.02
C PRO A 534 13.07 -45.68 5.84
N THR A 535 14.01 -45.06 5.14
CA THR A 535 15.35 -45.63 4.92
C THR A 535 16.34 -45.06 5.94
N PRO A 536 17.50 -45.71 6.20
CA PRO A 536 18.48 -45.20 7.16
C PRO A 536 18.99 -43.77 6.88
N HIS A 537 18.78 -43.26 5.67
CA HIS A 537 19.16 -41.91 5.27
C HIS A 537 18.34 -40.81 5.99
N ASP A 538 17.09 -41.10 6.39
CA ASP A 538 16.22 -40.16 7.11
C ASP A 538 16.76 -39.81 8.50
N THR A 539 17.61 -40.66 9.09
CA THR A 539 18.17 -40.46 10.45
C THR A 539 19.25 -39.38 10.50
N TRP A 540 19.84 -38.99 9.36
CA TRP A 540 20.95 -38.02 9.30
C TRP A 540 20.49 -36.55 9.35
N LEU A 541 19.24 -36.25 8.96
CA LEU A 541 18.65 -34.90 8.96
C LEU A 541 18.52 -34.24 10.35
N HIS A 542 18.88 -34.94 11.43
CA HIS A 542 18.76 -34.48 12.81
C HIS A 542 20.11 -34.24 13.52
N ARG A 543 21.25 -34.29 12.82
CA ARG A 543 22.56 -34.17 13.49
C ARG A 543 23.67 -33.36 12.84
N GLU A 544 23.47 -32.79 11.65
CA GLU A 544 24.39 -31.80 11.07
C GLU A 544 23.77 -30.40 11.12
N LYS A 545 24.59 -29.35 11.30
CA LYS A 545 24.16 -27.94 11.42
C LYS A 545 23.71 -27.35 10.05
N GLY A 546 22.69 -27.91 9.43
CA GLY A 546 22.05 -27.33 8.23
C GLY A 546 20.95 -26.32 8.57
N ALA A 547 20.66 -25.38 7.67
CA ALA A 547 19.79 -24.22 7.90
C ALA A 547 18.29 -24.50 8.16
N ILE A 548 17.87 -25.76 8.33
CA ILE A 548 16.47 -26.16 8.55
C ILE A 548 16.22 -26.40 10.05
N MET A 549 16.03 -25.34 10.81
CA MET A 549 15.74 -25.43 12.25
C MET A 549 14.38 -26.10 12.50
N SER A 550 14.35 -27.15 13.35
CA SER A 550 13.08 -27.69 13.84
C SER A 550 12.54 -26.85 14.99
N GLY A 551 11.25 -26.51 14.96
CA GLY A 551 10.65 -25.66 16.00
C GLY A 551 10.75 -26.27 17.41
N GLU A 552 10.70 -27.60 17.52
CA GLU A 552 10.93 -28.30 18.78
C GLU A 552 12.35 -28.05 19.35
N GLY A 553 13.37 -28.04 18.49
CA GLY A 553 14.76 -27.76 18.90
C GLY A 553 14.88 -26.38 19.52
N VAL A 554 14.38 -25.37 18.81
CA VAL A 554 14.44 -23.96 19.22
C VAL A 554 13.60 -23.71 20.47
N PHE A 555 12.36 -24.20 20.54
CA PHE A 555 11.51 -24.05 21.72
C PHE A 555 12.06 -24.75 22.96
N ARG A 556 12.84 -25.83 22.78
CA ARG A 556 13.53 -26.52 23.89
C ARG A 556 14.72 -25.71 24.41
N GLU A 557 15.52 -25.06 23.55
CA GLU A 557 16.58 -24.17 24.06
C GLU A 557 16.00 -22.86 24.62
N PHE A 558 14.91 -22.33 24.06
CA PHE A 558 14.14 -21.24 24.66
C PHE A 558 13.71 -21.59 26.10
N GLY A 559 13.13 -22.78 26.31
CA GLY A 559 12.77 -23.27 27.64
C GLY A 559 13.96 -23.35 28.62
N ARG A 560 15.12 -23.84 28.15
CA ARG A 560 16.35 -23.86 28.97
C ARG A 560 16.88 -22.45 29.26
N SER A 561 16.89 -21.57 28.27
CA SER A 561 17.38 -20.19 28.36
C SER A 561 16.51 -19.37 29.33
N LEU A 562 15.19 -19.52 29.26
CA LEU A 562 14.24 -18.92 30.20
C LEU A 562 14.40 -19.48 31.62
N ALA A 563 14.62 -20.80 31.78
CA ALA A 563 14.89 -21.41 33.08
C ALA A 563 16.19 -20.90 33.71
N ARG A 564 17.28 -20.80 32.92
CA ARG A 564 18.56 -20.19 33.35
C ARG A 564 18.36 -18.74 33.76
N SER A 565 17.70 -17.94 32.92
CA SER A 565 17.49 -16.49 33.12
C SER A 565 16.53 -16.14 34.27
N ARG A 566 15.65 -17.06 34.67
CA ARG A 566 14.75 -16.89 35.83
C ARG A 566 15.32 -17.45 37.14
N HIS A 567 16.33 -18.32 37.08
CA HIS A 567 16.84 -19.09 38.23
C HIS A 567 15.74 -19.84 39.02
N GLY A 568 14.66 -20.26 38.38
CA GLY A 568 13.47 -20.84 39.03
C GLY A 568 12.85 -22.00 38.26
N LYS A 569 11.92 -22.74 38.91
CA LYS A 569 11.33 -23.96 38.36
C LYS A 569 10.52 -23.68 37.09
N LEU A 570 10.91 -24.32 35.98
CA LEU A 570 10.22 -24.28 34.69
C LEU A 570 9.85 -25.70 34.26
N LEU A 571 8.59 -25.90 33.89
CA LEU A 571 8.05 -27.12 33.30
C LEU A 571 7.79 -26.85 31.82
N HIS A 572 8.20 -27.73 30.92
CA HIS A 572 8.03 -27.56 29.47
C HIS A 572 7.38 -28.81 28.86
N THR A 573 6.34 -28.62 28.04
CA THR A 573 5.75 -29.72 27.27
C THR A 573 5.11 -29.24 25.96
N SER A 574 5.00 -30.13 24.99
CA SER A 574 4.46 -29.85 23.65
C SER A 574 2.98 -30.21 23.53
N TYR A 575 2.18 -29.31 22.95
CA TYR A 575 0.78 -29.57 22.64
C TYR A 575 0.56 -29.81 21.13
N THR A 576 -0.55 -30.49 20.80
CA THR A 576 -0.83 -31.01 19.44
C THR A 576 -2.33 -30.89 19.12
N ALA A 577 -2.73 -31.33 17.92
CA ALA A 577 -4.14 -31.38 17.50
C ALA A 577 -5.06 -32.20 18.43
N ASN A 578 -4.50 -33.07 19.26
CA ASN A 578 -5.22 -33.87 20.26
C ASN A 578 -5.70 -33.03 21.48
N GLY A 579 -5.50 -31.71 21.47
CA GLY A 579 -6.05 -30.77 22.45
C GLY A 579 -5.40 -30.84 23.84
N VAL A 580 -6.17 -30.41 24.84
CA VAL A 580 -5.82 -30.53 26.26
C VAL A 580 -5.93 -32.00 26.66
N ARG A 581 -4.93 -32.49 27.40
CA ARG A 581 -4.80 -33.89 27.85
C ARG A 581 -4.62 -33.89 29.37
N PRO A 582 -4.90 -34.98 30.11
CA PRO A 582 -4.71 -35.04 31.55
C PRO A 582 -3.30 -34.64 32.05
N VAL A 583 -2.25 -34.89 31.25
CA VAL A 583 -0.90 -34.40 31.55
C VAL A 583 -0.80 -32.87 31.51
N HIS A 584 -1.47 -32.20 30.56
CA HIS A 584 -1.55 -30.75 30.50
C HIS A 584 -2.37 -30.20 31.68
N GLU A 585 -3.50 -30.82 32.00
CA GLU A 585 -4.37 -30.43 33.12
C GLU A 585 -3.61 -30.47 34.45
N ASN A 586 -2.91 -31.57 34.73
CA ASN A 586 -2.09 -31.73 35.94
C ASN A 586 -0.97 -30.68 36.04
N LEU A 587 -0.36 -30.29 34.92
CA LEU A 587 0.67 -29.25 34.87
C LEU A 587 0.07 -27.84 35.08
N ILE A 588 -1.08 -27.55 34.46
CA ILE A 588 -1.84 -26.28 34.62
C ILE A 588 -2.35 -26.14 36.06
N HIS A 589 -2.78 -27.23 36.70
CA HIS A 589 -3.17 -27.23 38.11
C HIS A 589 -2.01 -26.90 39.07
N ARG A 590 -0.78 -27.28 38.73
CA ARG A 590 0.42 -26.95 39.52
C ARG A 590 0.93 -25.53 39.28
N ALA A 591 1.21 -25.15 38.04
CA ALA A 591 1.90 -23.91 37.70
C ALA A 591 1.07 -22.65 38.04
N SER A 592 1.71 -21.59 38.52
CA SER A 592 1.01 -20.32 38.81
C SER A 592 1.00 -19.35 37.63
N CYS A 593 1.93 -19.52 36.69
CA CYS A 593 1.92 -18.86 35.39
C CYS A 593 2.08 -19.87 34.26
N ILE A 594 1.36 -19.64 33.16
CA ILE A 594 1.42 -20.44 31.94
C ILE A 594 1.82 -19.53 30.78
N ILE A 595 2.91 -19.85 30.09
CA ILE A 595 3.31 -19.25 28.82
C ILE A 595 2.87 -20.21 27.70
N ILE A 596 2.06 -19.73 26.77
CA ILE A 596 1.60 -20.48 25.59
C ILE A 596 2.22 -19.84 24.35
N ILE A 597 3.12 -20.56 23.68
CA ILE A 597 3.67 -20.16 22.39
C ILE A 597 2.66 -20.53 21.30
N THR A 598 2.50 -19.69 20.27
CA THR A 598 1.63 -19.97 19.11
C THR A 598 2.32 -19.56 17.82
N ALA A 599 2.12 -20.33 16.76
CA ALA A 599 2.68 -20.10 15.43
C ALA A 599 1.57 -20.30 14.38
N ASP A 600 1.06 -19.20 13.86
CA ASP A 600 -0.06 -19.13 12.91
C ASP A 600 -1.30 -19.89 13.41
N ALA A 601 -1.76 -19.61 14.63
CA ALA A 601 -2.95 -20.22 15.22
C ALA A 601 -4.24 -19.97 14.40
N ASN A 602 -4.30 -18.89 13.61
CA ASN A 602 -5.39 -18.66 12.66
C ASN A 602 -5.43 -19.71 11.53
N ARG A 603 -4.27 -20.18 11.08
CA ARG A 603 -4.14 -21.28 10.08
C ARG A 603 -4.19 -22.64 10.77
N ASN A 604 -3.60 -22.75 11.96
CA ASN A 604 -3.52 -23.93 12.79
C ASN A 604 -4.60 -23.90 13.89
N LEU A 605 -5.88 -24.04 13.50
CA LEU A 605 -7.03 -23.85 14.40
C LEU A 605 -6.98 -24.66 15.71
N TYR A 606 -6.27 -25.79 15.75
CA TYR A 606 -6.04 -26.54 16.99
C TYR A 606 -5.26 -25.74 18.05
N GLN A 607 -4.33 -24.87 17.64
CA GLN A 607 -3.62 -23.97 18.54
C GLN A 607 -4.54 -22.89 19.10
N ALA A 608 -5.45 -22.35 18.27
CA ALA A 608 -6.46 -21.40 18.71
C ALA A 608 -7.42 -22.03 19.73
N GLY A 609 -7.91 -23.25 19.46
CA GLY A 609 -8.75 -24.01 20.39
C GLY A 609 -8.03 -24.37 21.69
N PHE A 610 -6.80 -24.88 21.61
CA PHE A 610 -5.98 -25.22 22.78
C PHE A 610 -5.74 -24.01 23.69
N THR A 611 -5.29 -22.89 23.12
CA THR A 611 -4.99 -21.65 23.87
C THR A 611 -6.22 -21.13 24.60
N LYS A 612 -7.38 -21.11 23.94
CA LYS A 612 -8.65 -20.67 24.56
C LYS A 612 -9.15 -21.64 25.64
N HIS A 613 -8.93 -22.94 25.47
CA HIS A 613 -9.26 -23.93 26.51
C HIS A 613 -8.38 -23.73 27.76
N VAL A 614 -7.06 -23.56 27.60
CA VAL A 614 -6.16 -23.31 28.74
C VAL A 614 -6.48 -21.99 29.44
N GLU A 615 -6.79 -20.92 28.70
CA GLU A 615 -7.24 -19.64 29.29
C GLU A 615 -8.56 -19.81 30.07
N MET A 616 -9.54 -20.53 29.51
CA MET A 616 -10.80 -20.82 30.19
C MET A 616 -10.59 -21.60 31.50
N MET A 617 -9.74 -22.65 31.48
CA MET A 617 -9.36 -23.39 32.69
C MET A 617 -8.71 -22.47 33.73
N CYS A 618 -7.72 -21.67 33.32
CA CYS A 618 -7.04 -20.74 34.22
C CYS A 618 -8.02 -19.72 34.82
N SER A 619 -8.97 -19.20 34.03
CA SER A 619 -10.01 -18.30 34.51
C SER A 619 -10.96 -18.97 35.52
N MET A 620 -11.36 -20.21 35.31
CA MET A 620 -12.14 -20.97 36.29
C MET A 620 -11.36 -21.19 37.60
N LEU A 621 -10.06 -21.46 37.52
CA LEU A 621 -9.20 -21.63 38.69
C LEU A 621 -8.95 -20.29 39.42
N ARG A 622 -8.83 -19.17 38.71
CA ARG A 622 -8.85 -17.81 39.32
C ARG A 622 -10.14 -17.56 40.10
N THR A 623 -11.31 -17.91 39.55
CA THR A 623 -12.60 -17.78 40.28
C THR A 623 -12.72 -18.71 41.51
N ARG A 624 -11.85 -19.72 41.62
CA ARG A 624 -11.72 -20.60 42.80
C ARG A 624 -10.59 -20.16 43.74
N GLY A 625 -10.05 -18.95 43.58
CA GLY A 625 -9.01 -18.37 44.44
C GLY A 625 -7.58 -18.82 44.14
N GLN A 626 -7.32 -19.54 43.04
CA GLN A 626 -5.95 -19.94 42.67
C GLN A 626 -5.26 -18.84 41.84
N LYS A 627 -4.00 -18.50 42.18
CA LYS A 627 -3.13 -17.67 41.32
C LYS A 627 -2.85 -18.44 40.02
N LYS A 628 -3.38 -17.95 38.89
CA LYS A 628 -3.22 -18.51 37.54
C LYS A 628 -3.15 -17.39 36.50
N SER A 629 -1.95 -16.97 36.15
CA SER A 629 -1.69 -15.95 35.12
C SER A 629 -1.32 -16.59 33.79
N VAL A 630 -1.75 -16.02 32.67
CA VAL A 630 -1.52 -16.57 31.33
C VAL A 630 -0.93 -15.53 30.40
N ILE A 631 0.17 -15.89 29.75
CA ILE A 631 0.85 -15.08 28.74
C ILE A 631 0.82 -15.88 27.44
N VAL A 632 0.31 -15.29 26.36
CA VAL A 632 0.38 -15.90 25.03
C VAL A 632 1.42 -15.16 24.20
N VAL A 633 2.27 -15.90 23.50
CA VAL A 633 3.30 -15.35 22.63
C VAL A 633 3.11 -15.88 21.21
N ALA A 634 2.82 -15.00 20.26
CA ALA A 634 2.81 -15.36 18.85
C ALA A 634 4.20 -15.17 18.24
N VAL A 635 4.76 -16.26 17.70
CA VAL A 635 6.12 -16.31 17.16
C VAL A 635 6.16 -16.36 15.63
N SER A 636 5.02 -16.11 15.00
CA SER A 636 4.86 -15.87 13.56
C SER A 636 3.74 -14.82 13.41
N SER A 637 2.58 -15.16 12.85
CA SER A 637 1.38 -14.32 12.76
C SER A 637 1.08 -13.55 14.07
N PRO A 638 1.22 -12.21 14.11
CA PRO A 638 0.80 -11.40 15.26
C PRO A 638 -0.73 -11.25 15.34
N TYR A 639 -1.45 -11.76 14.33
CA TYR A 639 -2.90 -11.63 14.21
C TYR A 639 -3.66 -12.78 14.89
N ASP A 640 -2.95 -13.76 15.47
CA ASP A 640 -3.52 -14.93 16.14
C ASP A 640 -4.47 -14.54 17.30
N PHE A 641 -4.09 -13.54 18.10
CA PHE A 641 -4.92 -13.05 19.22
C PHE A 641 -4.94 -11.53 19.41
N ALA A 642 -4.35 -10.74 18.50
CA ALA A 642 -4.29 -9.28 18.64
C ALA A 642 -5.67 -8.62 18.89
N MET A 643 -6.72 -9.15 18.26
CA MET A 643 -8.10 -8.66 18.41
C MET A 643 -8.92 -9.43 19.45
N ASP A 644 -8.47 -10.60 19.93
CA ASP A 644 -9.23 -11.44 20.86
C ASP A 644 -9.04 -10.98 22.31
N LYS A 645 -10.00 -10.17 22.80
CA LYS A 645 -9.96 -9.56 24.13
C LYS A 645 -9.95 -10.56 25.30
N SER A 646 -10.20 -11.86 25.09
CA SER A 646 -10.11 -12.87 26.15
C SER A 646 -8.69 -13.01 26.70
N ILE A 647 -7.72 -13.31 25.84
CA ILE A 647 -6.32 -13.67 26.18
C ILE A 647 -5.59 -12.55 26.93
N GLY A 648 -5.50 -12.63 28.27
CA GLY A 648 -5.05 -11.57 29.18
C GLY A 648 -3.92 -10.69 28.63
N THR A 649 -2.74 -11.29 28.53
CA THR A 649 -1.47 -10.67 28.12
C THR A 649 -0.94 -11.36 26.85
N TYR A 650 -0.54 -10.57 25.84
CA TYR A 650 -0.20 -11.04 24.50
C TYR A 650 1.01 -10.32 23.92
N ILE A 651 2.01 -11.09 23.47
CA ILE A 651 3.31 -10.65 22.95
C ILE A 651 3.49 -11.20 21.52
N CYS A 652 4.17 -10.45 20.66
CA CYS A 652 4.57 -10.89 19.32
C CYS A 652 6.10 -10.76 19.14
N THR A 653 6.73 -11.80 18.56
CA THR A 653 8.16 -11.79 18.18
C THR A 653 8.39 -11.76 16.68
N PHE A 654 7.35 -12.03 15.87
CA PHE A 654 7.37 -12.05 14.39
C PHE A 654 8.33 -13.05 13.74
N ASP A 655 8.97 -13.88 14.56
CA ASP A 655 9.97 -14.88 14.20
C ASP A 655 10.15 -15.87 15.36
N PHE A 656 10.49 -17.12 15.07
CA PHE A 656 10.72 -18.20 16.02
C PHE A 656 12.16 -18.72 16.06
N THR A 657 13.11 -18.07 15.37
CA THR A 657 14.54 -18.37 15.46
C THR A 657 15.10 -18.24 16.88
N GLU A 658 16.26 -18.85 17.15
CA GLU A 658 16.90 -18.78 18.47
C GLU A 658 17.25 -17.34 18.88
N THR A 659 17.63 -16.48 17.94
CA THR A 659 17.88 -15.04 18.21
C THR A 659 16.61 -14.31 18.66
N ALA A 660 15.46 -14.58 18.01
CA ALA A 660 14.15 -14.06 18.40
C ALA A 660 13.75 -14.56 19.80
N MET A 661 13.95 -15.85 20.08
CA MET A 661 13.65 -16.45 21.38
C MET A 661 14.57 -15.93 22.49
N HIS A 662 15.84 -15.63 22.20
CA HIS A 662 16.72 -14.97 23.15
C HIS A 662 16.32 -13.52 23.46
N ALA A 663 15.79 -12.78 22.48
CA ALA A 663 15.19 -11.46 22.74
C ALA A 663 13.89 -11.57 23.56
N LEU A 664 13.07 -12.60 23.30
CA LEU A 664 11.89 -12.90 24.12
C LEU A 664 12.26 -13.23 25.58
N VAL A 665 13.32 -14.02 25.85
CA VAL A 665 13.80 -14.25 27.23
C VAL A 665 14.22 -12.93 27.89
N ARG A 666 14.95 -12.06 27.17
CA ARG A 666 15.33 -10.74 27.70
C ARG A 666 14.11 -9.89 28.04
N ALA A 667 13.07 -9.89 27.23
CA ALA A 667 11.83 -9.17 27.48
C ALA A 667 11.04 -9.75 28.66
N LEU A 668 10.86 -11.08 28.71
CA LEU A 668 10.13 -11.77 29.78
C LEU A 668 10.81 -11.59 31.15
N CYS A 669 12.14 -11.57 31.21
CA CYS A 669 12.92 -11.37 32.43
C CYS A 669 13.27 -9.90 32.74
N GLY A 670 12.75 -8.92 31.98
CA GLY A 670 12.96 -7.48 32.25
C GLY A 670 14.35 -6.94 31.91
N HIS A 671 15.21 -7.72 31.24
CA HIS A 671 16.53 -7.28 30.76
C HIS A 671 16.45 -6.24 29.62
N ILE A 672 15.31 -6.18 28.92
CA ILE A 672 14.97 -5.12 27.96
C ILE A 672 13.52 -4.69 28.16
N VAL A 673 13.21 -3.43 27.87
CA VAL A 673 11.83 -2.93 27.76
C VAL A 673 11.38 -3.08 26.30
N PRO A 674 10.34 -3.88 25.98
CA PRO A 674 9.84 -4.05 24.62
C PRO A 674 9.35 -2.73 24.01
N LYS A 675 9.82 -2.39 22.82
CA LYS A 675 9.48 -1.14 22.10
C LYS A 675 8.65 -1.35 20.84
N GLY A 676 8.55 -2.59 20.37
CA GLY A 676 7.91 -2.91 19.11
C GLY A 676 6.43 -2.55 19.10
N THR A 677 5.93 -2.18 17.92
CA THR A 677 4.52 -1.92 17.66
C THR A 677 4.08 -2.68 16.42
N LEU A 678 2.98 -3.45 16.52
CA LEU A 678 2.41 -4.22 15.40
C LEU A 678 2.22 -3.34 14.17
N PRO A 679 2.95 -3.57 13.06
CA PRO A 679 2.97 -2.66 11.90
C PRO A 679 1.62 -2.50 11.20
N GLY A 680 1.57 -1.57 10.26
CA GLY A 680 0.47 -1.33 9.34
C GLY A 680 -0.75 -0.66 9.98
N THR A 681 -1.93 -1.19 9.68
CA THR A 681 -3.20 -0.59 10.11
C THR A 681 -3.35 -0.60 11.63
N LEU A 682 -2.80 -1.60 12.32
CA LEU A 682 -2.90 -1.73 13.78
C LEU A 682 -1.90 -0.83 14.54
N ARG A 683 -0.75 -0.49 13.95
CA ARG A 683 0.13 0.61 14.40
C ARG A 683 -0.65 1.91 14.41
N LYS A 684 -1.30 2.22 13.28
CA LYS A 684 -2.13 3.43 13.11
C LYS A 684 -3.36 3.38 14.02
N SER A 685 -3.89 2.20 14.35
CA SER A 685 -5.08 1.98 15.19
C SER A 685 -4.99 2.48 16.64
N LYS A 686 -3.78 2.73 17.20
CA LYS A 686 -3.66 3.49 18.48
C LYS A 686 -4.20 4.94 18.39
N LYS A 687 -4.47 5.47 17.19
CA LYS A 687 -5.30 6.68 16.97
C LYS A 687 -6.40 6.52 15.92
N VAL A 688 -6.24 5.64 14.91
CA VAL A 688 -7.09 5.57 13.71
C VAL A 688 -7.34 4.13 13.27
N LEU A 689 -8.38 3.49 13.81
CA LEU A 689 -9.26 2.54 13.08
C LEU A 689 -10.51 2.13 13.89
N LYS A 690 -11.39 3.10 14.14
CA LYS A 690 -12.81 2.82 13.89
C LYS A 690 -12.95 2.58 12.38
N SER A 691 -13.89 1.71 11.97
CA SER A 691 -13.98 1.26 10.57
C SER A 691 -13.97 2.42 9.56
N ARG A 692 -13.36 2.19 8.39
CA ARG A 692 -13.36 3.15 7.26
C ARG A 692 -14.76 3.22 6.62
N GLN A 693 -15.72 3.75 7.38
CA GLN A 693 -17.07 4.02 6.90
C GLN A 693 -16.99 5.06 5.79
N HIS A 694 -17.41 4.66 4.59
CA HIS A 694 -17.73 5.62 3.53
C HIS A 694 -19.07 6.26 3.90
N TRP A 695 -19.03 7.54 4.28
CA TRP A 695 -20.25 8.29 4.54
C TRP A 695 -20.87 8.70 3.22
N ILE A 696 -22.19 8.61 3.13
CA ILE A 696 -22.96 9.21 2.03
C ILE A 696 -22.75 10.73 2.13
N VAL A 697 -22.35 11.33 0.99
CA VAL A 697 -22.19 12.78 0.86
C VAL A 697 -23.28 13.27 -0.08
N GLU A 698 -24.22 14.04 0.46
CA GLU A 698 -25.23 14.76 -0.31
C GLU A 698 -24.65 16.10 -0.81
N GLU A 699 -25.23 16.67 -1.87
CA GLU A 699 -25.06 18.09 -2.17
C GLU A 699 -25.89 18.93 -1.19
N TYR A 700 -25.34 20.06 -0.78
CA TYR A 700 -25.93 21.00 0.17
C TYR A 700 -27.17 21.69 -0.43
N ASP A 701 -28.26 21.76 0.34
CA ASP A 701 -29.43 22.57 0.03
C ASP A 701 -29.69 23.57 1.16
N ARG A 702 -29.77 24.87 0.82
CA ARG A 702 -29.96 25.96 1.79
C ARG A 702 -31.20 25.77 2.66
N ARG A 703 -32.32 25.29 2.09
CA ARG A 703 -33.59 25.12 2.82
C ARG A 703 -33.55 23.92 3.77
N ARG A 704 -32.78 22.88 3.45
CA ARG A 704 -32.61 21.65 4.23
C ARG A 704 -31.52 21.77 5.31
N ASP A 705 -30.41 22.42 4.99
CA ASP A 705 -29.15 22.25 5.72
C ASP A 705 -28.61 23.50 6.42
N ALA A 706 -29.06 24.72 6.08
CA ALA A 706 -28.49 25.97 6.61
C ALA A 706 -28.43 26.02 8.14
N HIS A 707 -29.54 25.73 8.82
CA HIS A 707 -29.57 25.69 10.29
C HIS A 707 -28.64 24.59 10.87
N GLY A 708 -28.50 23.46 10.18
CA GLY A 708 -27.57 22.41 10.56
C GLY A 708 -26.10 22.79 10.37
N LEU A 709 -25.80 23.69 9.43
CA LEU A 709 -24.47 24.26 9.23
C LEU A 709 -24.13 25.32 10.30
N GLU A 710 -25.11 26.11 10.73
CA GLU A 710 -24.96 27.08 11.82
C GLU A 710 -24.72 26.40 13.18
N GLU A 711 -25.37 25.27 13.46
CA GLU A 711 -25.05 24.49 14.66
C GLU A 711 -23.72 23.72 14.55
N LEU A 712 -23.36 23.24 13.35
CA LEU A 712 -22.07 22.59 13.09
C LEU A 712 -20.89 23.57 13.28
N THR A 713 -21.00 24.80 12.81
CA THR A 713 -19.96 25.84 12.94
C THR A 713 -19.76 26.26 14.38
N LYS A 714 -20.85 26.52 15.13
CA LYS A 714 -20.80 26.71 16.60
C LYS A 714 -20.22 25.50 17.34
N ALA A 715 -20.49 24.28 16.90
CA ALA A 715 -19.91 23.07 17.49
C ALA A 715 -18.40 22.96 17.22
N VAL A 716 -17.92 23.34 16.03
CA VAL A 716 -16.49 23.40 15.68
C VAL A 716 -15.77 24.50 16.47
N ALA A 717 -16.35 25.70 16.57
CA ALA A 717 -15.80 26.84 17.31
C ALA A 717 -15.51 26.46 18.77
N ARG A 718 -16.52 25.97 19.50
CA ARG A 718 -16.45 25.58 20.92
C ARG A 718 -15.53 24.38 21.22
N ALA A 719 -14.98 23.72 20.20
CA ALA A 719 -14.17 22.51 20.34
C ALA A 719 -12.74 22.63 19.80
N ASN A 720 -12.37 23.79 19.25
CA ASN A 720 -11.02 24.09 18.78
C ASN A 720 -10.26 24.92 19.84
N THR A 721 -8.93 24.83 19.84
CA THR A 721 -8.07 25.57 20.81
C THR A 721 -7.62 26.94 20.30
N VAL A 722 -7.93 27.27 19.05
CA VAL A 722 -7.66 28.56 18.40
C VAL A 722 -8.88 29.45 18.57
N ASP A 723 -8.71 30.76 18.77
CA ASP A 723 -9.83 31.69 18.76
C ASP A 723 -10.44 31.83 17.35
N LEU A 724 -11.51 31.07 17.15
CA LEU A 724 -12.36 31.11 15.97
C LEU A 724 -13.75 31.68 16.33
N GLY A 725 -13.84 32.59 17.30
CA GLY A 725 -15.11 33.12 17.82
C GLY A 725 -16.04 33.73 16.76
N HIS A 726 -15.48 34.21 15.64
CA HIS A 726 -16.24 34.64 14.46
C HIS A 726 -17.17 33.54 13.91
N LEU A 727 -16.83 32.26 14.05
CA LEU A 727 -17.66 31.12 13.62
C LEU A 727 -18.93 30.93 14.47
N GLU A 728 -18.99 31.44 15.71
CA GLU A 728 -20.19 31.29 16.55
C GLU A 728 -21.37 32.14 16.08
N SER A 729 -21.09 33.25 15.40
CA SER A 729 -22.06 34.21 14.86
C SER A 729 -22.20 34.14 13.33
N MET A 730 -21.56 33.16 12.69
CA MET A 730 -21.49 33.05 11.23
C MET A 730 -22.75 32.37 10.65
N PRO A 731 -23.59 33.06 9.85
CA PRO A 731 -24.73 32.44 9.18
C PRO A 731 -24.28 31.49 8.05
N ALA A 732 -25.14 30.53 7.68
CA ALA A 732 -24.83 29.61 6.57
C ALA A 732 -24.55 30.33 5.24
N ALA A 733 -25.16 31.50 5.04
CA ALA A 733 -25.03 32.33 3.84
C ALA A 733 -23.60 32.81 3.55
N CYS A 734 -22.66 32.72 4.51
CA CYS A 734 -21.26 33.08 4.30
C CYS A 734 -20.56 32.28 3.20
N PHE A 735 -21.10 31.13 2.82
CA PHE A 735 -20.55 30.29 1.76
C PHE A 735 -21.19 30.53 0.38
N GLU A 736 -22.41 31.09 0.33
CA GLU A 736 -23.23 31.19 -0.88
C GLU A 736 -22.97 32.52 -1.62
N LEU A 737 -21.93 32.55 -2.47
CA LEU A 737 -21.52 33.75 -3.22
C LEU A 737 -22.52 34.12 -4.34
N SER A 738 -23.03 33.11 -5.03
CA SER A 738 -24.00 33.20 -6.14
C SER A 738 -23.66 34.29 -7.17
N LYS A 739 -22.41 34.31 -7.63
CA LYS A 739 -21.88 35.28 -8.62
C LYS A 739 -21.81 34.67 -10.03
N PRO A 740 -22.07 35.43 -11.11
CA PRO A 740 -22.08 34.89 -12.47
C PRO A 740 -20.78 34.24 -12.97
N ASN A 741 -19.64 34.59 -12.36
CA ASN A 741 -18.32 34.08 -12.74
C ASN A 741 -17.75 33.05 -11.73
N VAL A 742 -18.53 32.66 -10.72
CA VAL A 742 -18.14 31.70 -9.69
C VAL A 742 -19.09 30.50 -9.74
N GLU A 743 -18.58 29.37 -10.20
CA GLU A 743 -19.30 28.10 -10.11
C GLU A 743 -19.12 27.57 -8.68
N GLU A 744 -20.22 27.41 -7.93
CA GLU A 744 -20.18 26.98 -6.52
C GLU A 744 -20.97 25.69 -6.30
N ALA A 745 -20.36 24.72 -5.60
CA ALA A 745 -20.99 23.47 -5.23
C ALA A 745 -20.52 23.07 -3.83
N HIS A 746 -21.46 22.70 -2.96
CA HIS A 746 -21.18 22.45 -1.55
C HIS A 746 -21.74 21.09 -1.15
N PHE A 747 -21.11 20.45 -0.17
CA PHE A 747 -21.32 19.04 0.15
C PHE A 747 -21.54 18.84 1.65
N VAL A 748 -22.45 17.94 2.02
CA VAL A 748 -22.78 17.63 3.42
C VAL A 748 -22.78 16.13 3.69
N VAL A 749 -22.41 15.78 4.94
CA VAL A 749 -22.72 14.48 5.53
C VAL A 749 -23.74 14.72 6.63
N ARG A 750 -24.94 14.16 6.48
CA ARG A 750 -26.11 14.46 7.31
C ARG A 750 -26.72 13.19 7.90
N ASN A 751 -27.27 13.28 9.11
CA ASN A 751 -28.17 12.25 9.62
C ASN A 751 -29.56 12.44 9.00
N SER A 752 -30.00 11.50 8.17
CA SER A 752 -31.28 11.59 7.45
C SER A 752 -32.51 11.64 8.35
N SER A 753 -32.44 11.12 9.59
CA SER A 753 -33.55 11.06 10.54
C SER A 753 -33.60 12.23 11.53
N THR A 754 -32.48 12.90 11.79
CA THR A 754 -32.40 14.04 12.74
C THR A 754 -32.00 15.37 12.08
N HIS A 755 -31.74 15.36 10.77
CA HIS A 755 -31.26 16.51 9.97
C HIS A 755 -29.93 17.15 10.42
N ALA A 756 -29.34 16.71 11.53
CA ALA A 756 -28.04 17.17 12.01
C ALA A 756 -26.93 16.89 11.00
N LEU A 757 -26.12 17.92 10.70
CA LEU A 757 -24.91 17.77 9.89
C LEU A 757 -23.77 17.22 10.76
N TYR A 758 -23.07 16.22 10.23
CA TYR A 758 -21.83 15.67 10.80
C TYR A 758 -20.58 16.24 10.10
N GLY A 759 -20.75 16.86 8.93
CA GLY A 759 -19.72 17.65 8.28
C GLY A 759 -20.24 18.36 7.04
N PHE A 760 -19.47 19.36 6.59
CA PHE A 760 -19.75 20.22 5.43
C PHE A 760 -18.43 20.50 4.69
N ALA A 761 -18.49 20.72 3.37
CA ALA A 761 -17.37 21.23 2.59
C ALA A 761 -17.87 22.20 1.51
N ALA A 762 -17.24 23.38 1.42
CA ALA A 762 -17.53 24.37 0.38
C ALA A 762 -16.49 24.30 -0.73
N THR A 763 -16.94 24.19 -1.98
CA THR A 763 -16.07 24.29 -3.17
C THR A 763 -16.55 25.36 -4.14
N TYR A 764 -15.58 25.99 -4.79
CA TYR A 764 -15.76 27.06 -5.78
C TYR A 764 -14.84 26.82 -6.98
N PHE A 765 -15.21 27.34 -8.15
CA PHE A 765 -14.35 27.36 -9.32
C PHE A 765 -14.42 28.72 -10.02
N VAL A 766 -13.25 29.29 -10.29
CA VAL A 766 -13.09 30.62 -10.91
C VAL A 766 -11.90 30.58 -11.88
N ASP A 767 -12.15 30.90 -13.16
CA ASP A 767 -11.17 30.88 -14.28
C ASP A 767 -10.10 29.76 -14.22
N GLY A 768 -10.54 28.51 -14.03
CA GLY A 768 -9.64 27.35 -14.04
C GLY A 768 -8.93 27.08 -12.71
N ILE A 769 -9.18 27.83 -11.63
CA ILE A 769 -8.75 27.47 -10.28
C ILE A 769 -9.89 26.73 -9.58
N GLY A 770 -9.63 25.51 -9.13
CA GLY A 770 -10.54 24.74 -8.27
C GLY A 770 -10.22 24.97 -6.80
N ILE A 771 -11.19 25.45 -6.03
CA ILE A 771 -10.99 25.96 -4.67
C ILE A 771 -11.75 25.07 -3.67
N LEU A 772 -11.05 24.53 -2.68
CA LEU A 772 -11.65 23.98 -1.46
C LEU A 772 -11.63 25.08 -0.38
N GLY A 773 -12.73 25.82 -0.25
CA GLY A 773 -12.79 27.03 0.58
C GLY A 773 -12.92 26.74 2.07
N ALA A 774 -13.64 25.68 2.46
CA ALA A 774 -13.80 25.26 3.85
C ALA A 774 -14.12 23.77 3.97
N ILE A 775 -13.75 23.16 5.10
CA ILE A 775 -14.24 21.83 5.49
C ILE A 775 -14.46 21.76 7.01
N PHE A 776 -15.69 21.39 7.41
CA PHE A 776 -16.09 21.20 8.80
C PHE A 776 -16.42 19.75 9.08
N VAL A 777 -16.07 19.28 10.28
CA VAL A 777 -16.47 17.98 10.82
C VAL A 777 -16.84 18.15 12.28
N ASP A 778 -18.05 17.71 12.64
CA ASP A 778 -18.58 17.68 14.00
C ASP A 778 -17.53 17.05 14.94
N PRO A 779 -17.15 17.71 16.05
CA PRO A 779 -16.11 17.22 16.96
C PRO A 779 -16.31 15.77 17.45
N THR A 780 -17.57 15.35 17.64
CA THR A 780 -17.94 13.97 18.03
C THR A 780 -17.83 12.96 16.87
N LYS A 781 -17.74 13.45 15.63
CA LYS A 781 -17.60 12.69 14.37
C LYS A 781 -16.22 12.83 13.71
N ARG A 782 -15.30 13.59 14.31
CA ARG A 782 -13.87 13.52 13.99
C ARG A 782 -13.38 12.07 14.21
N ASN A 783 -12.41 11.62 13.42
CA ASN A 783 -11.87 10.25 13.42
C ASN A 783 -12.83 9.10 13.03
N VAL A 784 -14.01 9.36 12.43
CA VAL A 784 -14.83 8.33 11.77
C VAL A 784 -14.98 8.54 10.25
N SER A 785 -13.98 9.14 9.60
CA SER A 785 -13.87 9.31 8.13
C SER A 785 -14.83 10.29 7.43
N VAL A 786 -15.69 11.02 8.16
CA VAL A 786 -16.61 12.03 7.58
C VAL A 786 -15.88 13.05 6.70
N GLY A 787 -14.86 13.73 7.24
CA GLY A 787 -14.06 14.71 6.49
C GLY A 787 -13.34 14.13 5.27
N ARG A 788 -13.00 12.83 5.27
CA ARG A 788 -12.37 12.17 4.12
C ARG A 788 -13.38 11.86 3.02
N SER A 789 -14.63 11.53 3.39
CA SER A 789 -15.72 11.38 2.40
C SER A 789 -16.02 12.72 1.72
N LEU A 790 -16.14 13.79 2.52
CA LEU A 790 -16.34 15.17 2.05
C LEU A 790 -15.21 15.63 1.12
N HIS A 791 -13.96 15.57 1.56
CA HIS A 791 -12.79 15.97 0.77
C HIS A 791 -12.68 15.20 -0.56
N ARG A 792 -12.96 13.88 -0.57
CA ARG A 792 -12.95 13.08 -1.80
C ARG A 792 -14.08 13.45 -2.76
N ARG A 793 -15.28 13.78 -2.27
CA ARG A 793 -16.40 14.27 -3.12
C ARG A 793 -16.13 15.67 -3.67
N ALA A 794 -15.60 16.55 -2.83
CA ALA A 794 -15.19 17.91 -3.16
C ALA A 794 -14.12 17.95 -4.26
N LEU A 795 -12.98 17.28 -4.07
CA LEU A 795 -11.93 17.22 -5.09
C LEU A 795 -12.40 16.51 -6.37
N ARG A 796 -13.25 15.48 -6.27
CA ARG A 796 -13.82 14.84 -7.47
C ARG A 796 -14.64 15.82 -8.28
N HIS A 797 -15.58 16.54 -7.65
CA HIS A 797 -16.41 17.52 -8.35
C HIS A 797 -15.54 18.57 -9.07
N LEU A 798 -14.59 19.18 -8.35
CA LEU A 798 -13.66 20.17 -8.92
C LEU A 798 -12.85 19.61 -10.10
N LEU A 799 -12.39 18.34 -10.05
CA LEU A 799 -11.55 17.75 -11.09
C LEU A 799 -12.32 17.13 -12.27
N THR A 800 -13.58 16.73 -12.12
CA THR A 800 -14.31 15.97 -13.15
C THR A 800 -15.56 16.64 -13.71
N HIS A 801 -16.18 17.59 -13.02
CA HIS A 801 -17.47 18.13 -13.46
C HIS A 801 -17.30 19.30 -14.44
N ASN A 802 -16.19 20.03 -14.37
CA ASN A 802 -16.00 21.25 -15.11
C ASN A 802 -15.42 20.93 -16.49
N GLN A 803 -16.18 21.22 -17.56
CA GLN A 803 -15.79 21.00 -18.97
C GLN A 803 -14.58 21.85 -19.43
N ARG A 804 -14.02 22.67 -18.53
CA ARG A 804 -12.84 23.51 -18.74
C ARG A 804 -11.73 23.01 -17.83
N ALA A 805 -10.57 22.71 -18.40
CA ALA A 805 -9.45 22.13 -17.66
C ALA A 805 -9.06 22.99 -16.44
N VAL A 806 -9.11 22.40 -15.25
CA VAL A 806 -8.53 22.98 -14.03
C VAL A 806 -7.03 23.15 -14.26
N LYS A 807 -6.51 24.35 -13.97
CA LYS A 807 -5.10 24.74 -14.08
C LYS A 807 -4.37 24.56 -12.74
N LYS A 808 -5.07 24.79 -11.62
CA LYS A 808 -4.56 24.87 -10.24
C LYS A 808 -5.64 24.41 -9.27
N ILE A 809 -5.27 23.70 -8.20
CA ILE A 809 -6.15 23.49 -7.04
C ILE A 809 -5.61 24.26 -5.83
N GLN A 810 -6.51 24.83 -5.02
CA GLN A 810 -6.21 25.72 -3.90
C GLN A 810 -7.02 25.33 -2.64
N LEU A 811 -6.39 25.44 -1.48
CA LEU A 811 -7.02 25.28 -0.16
C LEU A 811 -7.11 26.64 0.54
N GLY A 812 -8.32 27.06 0.88
CA GLY A 812 -8.62 28.42 1.31
C GLY A 812 -8.92 29.36 0.15
N THR A 813 -9.57 30.49 0.46
CA THR A 813 -9.94 31.52 -0.53
C THR A 813 -10.07 32.89 0.12
N SER A 814 -9.76 33.92 -0.67
CA SER A 814 -9.98 35.32 -0.29
C SER A 814 -11.45 35.77 -0.45
N PHE A 815 -12.26 35.01 -1.20
CA PHE A 815 -13.70 35.25 -1.36
C PHE A 815 -14.46 33.91 -1.52
N PRO A 816 -15.37 33.55 -0.60
CA PRO A 816 -15.67 34.23 0.66
C PRO A 816 -14.51 34.05 1.66
N GLY A 817 -14.09 35.14 2.31
CA GLY A 817 -12.94 35.20 3.22
C GLY A 817 -13.18 34.56 4.59
N VAL A 818 -13.72 33.34 4.63
CA VAL A 818 -13.96 32.56 5.86
C VAL A 818 -12.69 31.87 6.33
N PHE A 819 -11.97 31.21 5.41
CA PHE A 819 -10.66 30.63 5.63
C PHE A 819 -9.74 31.00 4.47
N LEU A 820 -8.72 31.82 4.74
CA LEU A 820 -7.68 32.13 3.76
C LEU A 820 -6.75 30.92 3.50
N GLY A 821 -6.82 29.89 4.35
CA GLY A 821 -5.99 28.69 4.31
C GLY A 821 -6.18 27.84 5.57
N ILE A 822 -5.19 27.02 5.93
CA ILE A 822 -5.16 26.27 7.20
C ILE A 822 -4.78 27.22 8.35
N PRO A 823 -5.56 27.34 9.44
CA PRO A 823 -5.16 28.13 10.60
C PRO A 823 -3.89 27.59 11.26
N ILE A 824 -2.94 28.47 11.57
CA ILE A 824 -1.58 28.06 11.99
C ILE A 824 -1.55 27.43 13.39
N ASP A 825 -2.37 27.94 14.32
CA ASP A 825 -2.39 27.48 15.71
C ASP A 825 -3.21 26.20 15.94
N GLU A 826 -3.79 25.60 14.90
CA GLU A 826 -4.38 24.24 14.95
C GLU A 826 -3.28 23.16 14.98
N GLY A 827 -2.58 23.10 16.13
CA GLY A 827 -1.38 22.32 16.41
C GLY A 827 -1.26 21.03 15.58
N GLY A 828 -0.27 21.04 14.67
CA GLY A 828 -0.28 20.59 13.27
C GLY A 828 -0.95 19.29 12.78
N GLY A 829 -1.93 18.74 13.48
CA GLY A 829 -2.71 17.57 13.04
C GLY A 829 -3.54 17.84 11.78
N VAL A 830 -4.01 19.08 11.57
CA VAL A 830 -4.80 19.45 10.37
C VAL A 830 -3.91 19.60 9.14
N LYS A 831 -2.77 20.32 9.24
CA LYS A 831 -1.73 20.35 8.19
C LYS A 831 -1.25 18.94 7.85
N SER A 832 -1.00 18.11 8.86
CA SER A 832 -0.68 16.69 8.67
C SER A 832 -1.80 15.91 7.97
N TRP A 833 -3.07 16.21 8.25
CA TRP A 833 -4.20 15.54 7.62
C TRP A 833 -4.32 15.89 6.13
N PHE A 834 -4.12 17.14 5.74
CA PHE A 834 -4.10 17.55 4.34
C PHE A 834 -2.91 16.93 3.58
N ALA A 835 -1.70 16.92 4.16
CA ALA A 835 -0.55 16.20 3.60
C ALA A 835 -0.85 14.70 3.37
N ASN A 836 -1.45 14.02 4.36
CA ASN A 836 -1.88 12.62 4.25
C ASN A 836 -3.01 12.36 3.23
N ASN A 837 -3.62 13.41 2.64
CA ASN A 837 -4.60 13.31 1.56
C ASN A 837 -4.12 13.99 0.25
N GLY A 838 -2.80 14.15 0.06
CA GLY A 838 -2.19 14.51 -1.22
C GLY A 838 -2.04 16.00 -1.51
N TRP A 839 -2.11 16.86 -0.49
CA TRP A 839 -1.74 18.27 -0.64
C TRP A 839 -0.24 18.47 -0.43
N ASP A 840 0.38 19.34 -1.24
CA ASP A 840 1.70 19.86 -0.93
C ASP A 840 1.59 20.83 0.27
N VAL A 841 2.52 20.67 1.21
CA VAL A 841 2.63 21.44 2.46
C VAL A 841 4.04 22.01 2.67
N GLN A 842 4.93 21.87 1.68
CA GLN A 842 6.32 22.33 1.77
C GLN A 842 6.45 23.85 1.62
N PHE A 843 5.64 24.45 0.74
CA PHE A 843 5.70 25.88 0.41
C PHE A 843 4.33 26.56 0.58
N PRO A 844 3.80 26.64 1.81
CA PRO A 844 2.56 27.36 2.09
C PRO A 844 2.74 28.86 1.89
N LYS A 845 1.72 29.54 1.36
CA LYS A 845 1.66 31.02 1.36
C LYS A 845 0.96 31.48 2.62
N ARG A 846 1.65 32.17 3.53
CA ARG A 846 1.00 32.71 4.74
C ARG A 846 0.19 33.97 4.41
N LEU A 847 -1.03 34.00 4.93
CA LEU A 847 -2.01 35.06 4.77
C LEU A 847 -2.59 35.44 6.14
N THR A 848 -2.63 36.73 6.44
CA THR A 848 -2.91 37.24 7.80
C THR A 848 -4.06 38.25 7.79
N ASN A 849 -4.97 38.11 8.76
CA ASN A 849 -5.96 39.11 9.14
C ASN A 849 -5.43 39.89 10.35
N LEU A 850 -5.52 41.21 10.33
CA LEU A 850 -5.13 42.10 11.43
C LEU A 850 -6.29 43.03 11.82
N ALA A 851 -6.26 43.56 13.04
CA ALA A 851 -7.28 44.49 13.53
C ALA A 851 -6.67 45.68 14.30
N ILE A 852 -7.38 46.81 14.30
CA ILE A 852 -7.24 47.88 15.30
C ILE A 852 -8.48 47.82 16.19
N HIS A 853 -8.29 47.53 17.48
CA HIS A 853 -9.37 47.30 18.44
C HIS A 853 -9.95 48.59 19.05
N ASP A 854 -9.22 49.71 19.03
CA ASP A 854 -9.74 51.06 19.27
C ASP A 854 -9.32 52.02 18.14
N LEU A 855 -10.23 52.24 17.21
CA LEU A 855 -10.03 53.20 16.12
C LEU A 855 -10.19 54.65 16.60
N SER A 856 -10.75 54.91 17.79
CA SER A 856 -10.96 56.26 18.33
C SER A 856 -9.65 56.87 18.86
N GLY A 857 -8.85 56.11 19.62
CA GLY A 857 -7.51 56.50 20.08
C GLY A 857 -6.44 56.47 18.98
N TRP A 858 -6.66 55.72 17.89
CA TRP A 858 -5.65 55.55 16.83
C TRP A 858 -5.16 56.87 16.21
N ALA A 859 -3.84 57.00 16.06
CA ALA A 859 -3.14 58.14 15.47
C ALA A 859 -2.22 57.72 14.31
N ILE A 860 -1.88 58.66 13.43
CA ILE A 860 -1.01 58.40 12.27
C ILE A 860 0.43 58.17 12.75
N PRO A 861 1.12 57.09 12.32
CA PRO A 861 2.52 56.84 12.67
C PRO A 861 3.47 57.99 12.29
N GLU A 862 4.45 58.26 13.15
CA GLU A 862 5.42 59.34 12.95
C GLU A 862 6.27 59.12 11.69
N GLY A 863 6.57 60.19 10.96
CA GLY A 863 7.37 60.16 9.73
C GLY A 863 6.66 59.60 8.48
N LEU A 864 5.58 58.82 8.61
CA LEU A 864 4.94 58.13 7.48
C LEU A 864 4.42 59.11 6.41
N LEU A 865 3.78 60.21 6.80
CA LEU A 865 3.30 61.22 5.86
C LEU A 865 4.45 61.89 5.09
N GLN A 866 5.56 62.16 5.75
CA GLN A 866 6.77 62.74 5.14
C GLN A 866 7.41 61.75 4.16
N SER A 867 7.43 60.46 4.48
CA SER A 867 7.92 59.40 3.58
C SER A 867 7.04 59.27 2.33
N ILE A 868 5.72 59.25 2.49
CA ILE A 868 4.75 59.22 1.38
C ILE A 868 4.94 60.44 0.45
N GLN A 869 5.07 61.64 1.02
CA GLN A 869 5.31 62.86 0.26
C GLN A 869 6.64 62.82 -0.51
N ARG A 870 7.73 62.35 0.12
CA ARG A 870 9.06 62.20 -0.54
C ARG A 870 9.05 61.20 -1.69
N ALA A 871 8.16 60.21 -1.66
CA ALA A 871 8.02 59.21 -2.72
C ALA A 871 7.17 59.66 -3.92
N ASN A 872 6.59 60.88 -3.87
CA ASN A 872 5.64 61.39 -4.88
C ASN A 872 4.42 60.48 -5.12
N LEU A 873 4.00 59.74 -4.09
CA LEU A 873 2.81 58.88 -4.15
C LEU A 873 1.55 59.73 -3.96
N SER A 874 0.55 59.50 -4.81
CA SER A 874 -0.78 60.12 -4.72
C SER A 874 -1.87 59.07 -4.48
N PHE A 875 -2.94 59.48 -3.81
CA PHE A 875 -4.02 58.58 -3.40
C PHE A 875 -5.38 59.22 -3.69
N ASP A 876 -6.28 58.47 -4.33
CA ASP A 876 -7.69 58.86 -4.51
C ASP A 876 -8.64 57.75 -4.06
N LEU A 877 -9.88 58.12 -3.72
CA LEU A 877 -10.98 57.22 -3.34
C LEU A 877 -12.05 57.31 -4.43
N ILE A 878 -12.40 56.16 -5.02
CA ILE A 878 -13.46 56.03 -6.01
C ILE A 878 -14.61 55.18 -5.50
N HIS A 879 -15.80 55.42 -6.06
CA HIS A 879 -17.00 54.62 -5.88
C HIS A 879 -17.64 54.37 -7.25
N GLY A 880 -18.36 53.26 -7.42
CA GLY A 880 -19.06 52.97 -8.68
C GLY A 880 -18.16 52.51 -9.83
N LEU A 881 -18.77 52.41 -11.01
CA LEU A 881 -18.17 51.74 -12.16
C LEU A 881 -17.31 52.65 -13.06
N ASP A 882 -17.36 53.96 -12.85
CA ASP A 882 -16.74 55.00 -13.72
C ASP A 882 -15.22 54.84 -13.90
N ASN A 883 -14.55 54.15 -12.97
CA ASN A 883 -13.11 53.85 -12.99
C ASN A 883 -12.83 52.33 -12.89
N ALA A 884 -13.85 51.49 -13.03
CA ALA A 884 -13.77 50.05 -12.76
C ALA A 884 -12.80 49.31 -13.70
N GLU A 885 -12.76 49.63 -15.00
CA GLU A 885 -11.89 48.95 -15.96
C GLU A 885 -10.41 49.05 -15.57
N SER A 886 -9.96 50.25 -15.16
CA SER A 886 -8.59 50.49 -14.69
C SER A 886 -8.25 49.69 -13.44
N VAL A 887 -9.14 49.67 -12.44
CA VAL A 887 -8.94 48.92 -11.18
C VAL A 887 -9.00 47.41 -11.42
N LEU A 888 -9.97 46.93 -12.19
CA LEU A 888 -10.14 45.50 -12.48
C LEU A 888 -9.01 44.97 -13.37
N GLY A 889 -8.46 45.79 -14.28
CA GLY A 889 -7.25 45.46 -15.03
C GLY A 889 -6.02 45.32 -14.12
N HIS A 890 -5.82 46.26 -13.19
CA HIS A 890 -4.76 46.17 -12.18
C HIS A 890 -4.90 44.93 -11.30
N VAL A 891 -6.11 44.63 -10.82
CA VAL A 891 -6.38 43.46 -9.96
C VAL A 891 -6.19 42.15 -10.73
N ALA A 892 -6.68 42.06 -11.96
CA ALA A 892 -6.51 40.86 -12.80
C ALA A 892 -5.04 40.56 -13.16
N ALA A 893 -4.17 41.57 -13.15
CA ALA A 893 -2.74 41.41 -13.41
C ALA A 893 -1.91 41.03 -12.16
N ASN A 894 -2.42 41.27 -10.94
CA ASN A 894 -1.65 41.18 -9.70
C ASN A 894 -2.30 40.29 -8.60
N ALA A 895 -3.47 39.69 -8.85
CA ALA A 895 -4.19 38.86 -7.88
C ALA A 895 -4.94 37.67 -8.51
N ASN A 896 -5.36 36.71 -7.69
CA ASN A 896 -6.13 35.55 -8.15
C ASN A 896 -7.56 35.95 -8.62
N PRO A 897 -8.22 35.17 -9.50
CA PRO A 897 -9.57 35.44 -10.00
C PRO A 897 -10.66 35.65 -8.93
N GLU A 898 -10.63 34.95 -7.79
CA GLU A 898 -11.59 35.14 -6.69
C GLU A 898 -11.53 36.55 -6.09
N VAL A 899 -10.36 37.19 -6.12
CA VAL A 899 -10.14 38.57 -5.66
C VAL A 899 -10.78 39.56 -6.63
N LEU A 900 -10.73 39.26 -7.93
CA LEU A 900 -11.34 40.08 -8.97
C LEU A 900 -12.86 40.14 -8.82
N GLU A 901 -13.50 39.04 -8.37
CA GLU A 901 -14.94 39.01 -8.03
C GLU A 901 -15.29 39.78 -6.76
N LEU A 902 -14.40 39.78 -5.76
CA LEU A 902 -14.55 40.63 -4.58
C LEU A 902 -14.47 42.12 -4.95
N TYR A 903 -13.51 42.52 -5.80
CA TYR A 903 -13.42 43.89 -6.33
C TYR A 903 -14.62 44.27 -7.21
N ARG A 904 -15.11 43.38 -8.07
CA ARG A 904 -16.35 43.58 -8.84
C ARG A 904 -17.55 43.83 -7.92
N SER A 905 -17.68 43.03 -6.86
CA SER A 905 -18.76 43.18 -5.87
C SER A 905 -18.63 44.50 -5.09
N ALA A 906 -17.42 44.90 -4.71
CA ALA A 906 -17.16 46.18 -4.02
C ALA A 906 -17.46 47.41 -4.90
N LEU A 907 -17.16 47.37 -6.20
CA LEU A 907 -17.45 48.46 -7.14
C LEU A 907 -18.94 48.61 -7.44
N GLN A 908 -19.73 47.54 -7.30
CA GLN A 908 -21.20 47.58 -7.39
C GLN A 908 -21.84 48.19 -6.13
N GLU A 909 -21.29 47.94 -4.94
CA GLU A 909 -21.83 48.39 -3.64
C GLU A 909 -21.51 49.86 -3.29
N THR A 910 -21.86 50.78 -4.19
CA THR A 910 -21.49 52.21 -4.17
C THR A 910 -21.78 52.98 -2.88
N LYS A 911 -22.72 52.50 -2.05
CA LYS A 911 -23.13 53.15 -0.78
C LYS A 911 -22.37 52.65 0.44
N ALA A 912 -21.77 51.46 0.37
CA ALA A 912 -21.13 50.78 1.49
C ALA A 912 -19.65 50.47 1.26
N CYS A 913 -19.22 50.51 -0.01
CA CYS A 913 -17.88 50.19 -0.45
C CYS A 913 -17.26 51.33 -1.28
N GLY A 914 -15.94 51.40 -1.29
CA GLY A 914 -15.15 52.26 -2.18
C GLY A 914 -13.74 51.69 -2.35
N ILE A 915 -13.04 52.08 -3.42
CA ILE A 915 -11.67 51.63 -3.69
C ILE A 915 -10.71 52.80 -3.48
N VAL A 916 -9.69 52.64 -2.65
CA VAL A 916 -8.54 53.57 -2.67
C VAL A 916 -7.54 53.07 -3.70
N ARG A 917 -7.03 53.98 -4.51
CA ARG A 917 -5.96 53.74 -5.47
C ARG A 917 -4.72 54.51 -5.05
N ALA A 918 -3.57 53.84 -5.06
CA ALA A 918 -2.26 54.47 -4.97
C ALA A 918 -1.71 54.64 -6.39
N LYS A 919 -1.24 55.84 -6.72
CA LYS A 919 -0.70 56.16 -8.04
C LYS A 919 0.70 56.77 -7.96
N GLY A 920 1.55 56.36 -8.88
CA GLY A 920 2.90 56.88 -9.06
C GLY A 920 2.98 58.05 -10.04
N ALA A 921 4.21 58.36 -10.46
CA ALA A 921 4.45 59.31 -11.54
C ALA A 921 3.76 58.85 -12.84
N GLY A 922 2.96 59.74 -13.46
CA GLY A 922 2.21 59.44 -14.68
C GLY A 922 0.83 58.81 -14.47
N ASP A 923 0.24 58.92 -13.27
CA ASP A 923 -1.10 58.39 -12.91
C ASP A 923 -1.23 56.84 -12.96
N ALA A 924 -0.11 56.12 -13.16
CA ALA A 924 -0.08 54.67 -13.16
C ALA A 924 -0.43 54.08 -11.78
N LEU A 925 -1.30 53.08 -11.76
CA LEU A 925 -1.69 52.36 -10.54
C LEU A 925 -0.51 51.56 -9.98
N LEU A 926 -0.18 51.81 -8.71
CA LEU A 926 0.81 51.06 -7.94
C LEU A 926 0.15 50.10 -6.95
N GLY A 927 -1.09 50.37 -6.53
CA GLY A 927 -1.84 49.46 -5.68
C GLY A 927 -3.27 49.91 -5.40
N THR A 928 -4.10 48.99 -4.92
CA THR A 928 -5.48 49.24 -4.52
C THR A 928 -5.85 48.53 -3.22
N ILE A 929 -6.82 49.09 -2.50
CA ILE A 929 -7.57 48.41 -1.41
C ILE A 929 -9.06 48.63 -1.59
N ILE A 930 -9.87 47.69 -1.12
CA ILE A 930 -11.30 47.90 -0.86
C ILE A 930 -11.47 48.47 0.56
N ILE A 931 -12.32 49.48 0.70
CA ILE A 931 -12.85 49.94 1.99
C ILE A 931 -14.29 49.45 2.10
N CYS A 932 -14.64 48.86 3.25
CA CYS A 932 -16.01 48.51 3.62
C CYS A 932 -16.46 49.28 4.86
N ARG A 933 -17.57 49.99 4.73
CA ARG A 933 -18.30 50.56 5.87
C ARG A 933 -18.91 49.43 6.73
N PRO A 934 -19.05 49.61 8.06
CA PRO A 934 -19.88 48.73 8.88
C PRO A 934 -21.27 48.51 8.27
N GLY A 935 -21.75 47.27 8.30
CA GLY A 935 -23.02 46.87 7.68
C GLY A 935 -22.99 46.78 6.15
N SER A 936 -21.81 46.80 5.51
CA SER A 936 -21.69 46.49 4.08
C SER A 936 -22.15 45.06 3.76
N PRO A 937 -22.87 44.81 2.65
CA PRO A 937 -23.23 43.46 2.23
C PRO A 937 -22.05 42.48 2.11
N LEU A 938 -20.82 42.99 1.91
CA LEU A 938 -19.60 42.17 1.87
C LEU A 938 -19.20 41.58 3.23
N SER A 939 -19.68 42.10 4.37
CA SER A 939 -19.40 41.47 5.68
C SER A 939 -20.02 40.08 5.80
N THR A 940 -21.11 39.81 5.06
CA THR A 940 -21.71 38.46 4.94
C THR A 940 -20.70 37.44 4.44
N TYR A 941 -19.73 37.84 3.61
CA TYR A 941 -18.75 36.93 3.01
C TYR A 941 -17.38 36.99 3.66
N ILE A 942 -17.20 37.81 4.69
CA ILE A 942 -15.91 38.05 5.36
C ILE A 942 -16.19 38.10 6.87
N PRO A 943 -16.27 36.93 7.55
CA PRO A 943 -16.67 36.83 8.95
C PRO A 943 -15.90 37.71 9.95
N PRO A 944 -14.61 38.06 9.75
CA PRO A 944 -13.94 39.08 10.57
C PRO A 944 -14.61 40.48 10.60
N LEU A 945 -15.53 40.78 9.67
CA LEU A 945 -16.34 42.00 9.66
C LEU A 945 -17.72 41.82 10.32
N LEU A 946 -18.11 40.59 10.68
CA LEU A 946 -19.34 40.35 11.44
C LEU A 946 -19.10 40.71 12.91
N SER A 947 -20.11 41.31 13.53
CA SER A 947 -20.06 41.73 14.93
C SER A 947 -21.31 41.24 15.66
N ALA A 948 -21.12 40.53 16.77
CA ALA A 948 -22.21 40.04 17.62
C ALA A 948 -22.85 41.17 18.47
N VAL A 949 -22.21 42.34 18.53
CA VAL A 949 -22.66 43.57 19.20
C VAL A 949 -22.59 44.72 18.19
N ASP A 950 -23.45 45.73 18.29
CA ASP A 950 -23.65 46.79 17.28
C ASP A 950 -22.51 47.84 17.22
N GLU A 951 -21.26 47.43 17.48
CA GLU A 951 -20.06 48.29 17.61
C GLU A 951 -19.48 48.78 16.26
N GLY A 952 -19.99 48.26 15.14
CA GLY A 952 -19.66 48.74 13.79
C GLY A 952 -18.20 48.56 13.35
N ILE A 953 -17.85 47.34 12.91
CA ILE A 953 -16.52 47.01 12.38
C ILE A 953 -16.36 47.53 10.94
N GLY A 954 -15.33 48.34 10.68
CA GLY A 954 -14.92 48.75 9.35
C GLY A 954 -13.95 47.74 8.71
N GLY A 955 -14.00 47.61 7.39
CA GLY A 955 -13.07 46.76 6.62
C GLY A 955 -12.09 47.56 5.78
N VAL A 956 -10.84 47.12 5.77
CA VAL A 956 -9.86 47.37 4.71
C VAL A 956 -9.51 45.99 4.16
N LEU A 957 -9.74 45.75 2.87
CA LEU A 957 -9.73 44.41 2.32
C LEU A 957 -8.92 44.34 1.03
N ALA A 958 -8.31 43.19 0.80
CA ALA A 958 -7.65 42.84 -0.44
C ALA A 958 -6.66 43.90 -0.96
N PRO A 959 -5.57 44.17 -0.22
CA PRO A 959 -4.46 44.96 -0.74
C PRO A 959 -3.83 44.26 -1.95
N VAL A 960 -3.99 44.85 -3.13
CA VAL A 960 -3.40 44.34 -4.38
C VAL A 960 -2.41 45.38 -4.90
N ILE A 961 -1.13 45.05 -4.82
CA ILE A 961 -0.01 45.97 -5.05
C ILE A 961 0.84 45.45 -6.21
N HIS A 962 1.27 46.35 -7.09
CA HIS A 962 2.20 46.03 -8.16
C HIS A 962 3.60 45.83 -7.56
N PRO A 963 4.28 44.69 -7.80
CA PRO A 963 5.63 44.45 -7.28
C PRO A 963 6.61 45.57 -7.67
N GLY A 964 7.37 46.10 -6.72
CA GLY A 964 8.30 47.20 -6.96
C GLY A 964 8.91 47.79 -5.69
N PRO A 965 9.96 48.63 -5.81
CA PRO A 965 10.81 49.07 -4.69
C PRO A 965 10.17 50.07 -3.71
N GLN A 966 8.84 50.20 -3.74
CA GLN A 966 8.03 51.06 -2.85
C GLN A 966 6.76 50.34 -2.37
N ASP A 967 6.62 49.04 -2.63
CA ASP A 967 5.47 48.20 -2.25
C ASP A 967 5.03 48.37 -0.78
N THR A 968 5.98 48.38 0.15
CA THR A 968 5.77 48.58 1.59
C THR A 968 5.14 49.95 1.87
N LEU A 969 5.66 51.01 1.25
CA LEU A 969 5.18 52.37 1.44
C LEU A 969 3.82 52.61 0.75
N VAL A 970 3.58 51.93 -0.38
CA VAL A 970 2.28 51.86 -1.05
C VAL A 970 1.25 51.16 -0.15
N LEU A 971 1.59 50.03 0.47
CA LEU A 971 0.72 49.35 1.45
C LEU A 971 0.40 50.25 2.64
N GLN A 972 1.42 50.84 3.27
CA GLN A 972 1.22 51.72 4.42
C GLN A 972 0.39 52.95 4.05
N GLY A 973 0.58 53.53 2.86
CA GLY A 973 -0.25 54.64 2.35
C GLY A 973 -1.70 54.26 2.07
N LEU A 974 -1.94 53.11 1.43
CA LEU A 974 -3.28 52.56 1.19
C LEU A 974 -3.99 52.29 2.52
N THR A 975 -3.35 51.55 3.43
CA THR A 975 -3.87 51.24 4.77
C THR A 975 -4.16 52.51 5.56
N LEU A 976 -3.28 53.52 5.51
CA LEU A 976 -3.49 54.83 6.14
C LEU A 976 -4.76 55.53 5.62
N MET A 977 -5.05 55.47 4.32
CA MET A 977 -6.29 56.01 3.75
C MET A 977 -7.51 55.19 4.21
N GLY A 978 -7.42 53.85 4.20
CA GLY A 978 -8.49 52.95 4.66
C GLY A 978 -8.87 53.15 6.12
N VAL A 979 -7.87 53.20 7.01
CA VAL A 979 -8.06 53.46 8.45
C VAL A 979 -8.67 54.85 8.67
N ARG A 980 -8.20 55.89 7.97
CA ARG A 980 -8.80 57.24 8.05
C ARG A 980 -10.26 57.27 7.59
N GLN A 981 -10.60 56.56 6.51
CA GLN A 981 -11.97 56.51 6.01
C GLN A 981 -12.91 55.74 6.95
N ASN A 982 -12.47 54.62 7.53
CA ASN A 982 -13.27 53.90 8.53
C ASN A 982 -13.44 54.71 9.83
N LYS A 983 -12.44 55.51 10.21
CA LYS A 983 -12.57 56.49 11.31
C LYS A 983 -13.58 57.59 10.97
N ALA A 984 -13.62 58.06 9.72
CA ALA A 984 -14.65 59.00 9.22
C ALA A 984 -16.06 58.36 9.13
N HIS A 985 -16.15 57.05 8.84
CA HIS A 985 -17.38 56.27 8.93
C HIS A 985 -17.87 56.02 10.36
N LYS A 986 -17.10 56.41 11.38
CA LYS A 986 -17.33 56.18 12.82
C LYS A 986 -17.31 54.70 13.23
N SER A 987 -16.52 53.86 12.55
CA SER A 987 -16.24 52.51 13.03
C SER A 987 -15.51 52.54 14.37
N ALA A 988 -15.89 51.70 15.33
CA ALA A 988 -15.13 51.56 16.58
C ALA A 988 -13.84 50.74 16.37
N LYS A 989 -13.90 49.77 15.45
CA LYS A 989 -12.84 48.82 15.11
C LYS A 989 -12.61 48.81 13.59
N THR A 990 -11.41 48.52 13.14
CA THR A 990 -11.17 48.23 11.71
C THR A 990 -10.32 47.00 11.53
N VAL A 991 -10.72 46.13 10.60
CA VAL A 991 -9.97 44.91 10.22
C VAL A 991 -9.28 45.15 8.89
N LEU A 992 -8.01 44.79 8.79
CA LEU A 992 -7.27 44.65 7.55
C LEU A 992 -7.17 43.15 7.21
N SER A 993 -7.81 42.73 6.12
CA SER A 993 -7.86 41.31 5.73
C SER A 993 -6.96 41.02 4.52
N TRP A 994 -6.39 39.80 4.52
CA TRP A 994 -5.57 39.24 3.44
C TRP A 994 -4.26 40.00 3.18
N VAL A 995 -3.48 40.22 4.23
CA VAL A 995 -2.08 40.67 4.16
C VAL A 995 -1.16 39.47 3.93
N GLN A 996 -0.09 39.65 3.14
CA GLN A 996 0.90 38.60 2.84
C GLN A 996 2.13 38.76 3.76
N ASP A 997 2.83 37.66 4.05
CA ASP A 997 3.74 37.57 5.21
C ASP A 997 4.87 38.62 5.20
N ASP A 998 5.49 38.87 4.05
CA ASP A 998 6.60 39.82 3.89
C ASP A 998 6.22 41.29 4.24
N ALA A 999 4.94 41.58 4.47
CA ALA A 999 4.42 42.93 4.63
C ALA A 999 3.68 43.20 5.96
N TYR A 1000 3.41 42.19 6.80
CA TYR A 1000 2.55 42.40 7.98
C TYR A 1000 3.24 43.19 9.10
N GLU A 1001 4.55 43.01 9.34
CA GLU A 1001 5.30 43.76 10.37
C GLU A 1001 5.20 45.28 10.14
N HIS A 1002 5.32 45.70 8.88
CA HIS A 1002 5.21 47.11 8.46
C HIS A 1002 3.81 47.70 8.69
N VAL A 1003 2.77 46.87 8.83
CA VAL A 1003 1.43 47.30 9.19
C VAL A 1003 1.13 47.15 10.68
N MET A 1004 1.73 46.19 11.38
CA MET A 1004 1.72 46.16 12.85
C MET A 1004 2.37 47.42 13.44
N ALA A 1005 3.44 47.93 12.81
CA ALA A 1005 4.03 49.24 13.13
C ALA A 1005 3.05 50.43 12.97
N MET A 1006 1.89 50.23 12.32
CA MET A 1006 0.80 51.19 12.25
C MET A 1006 -0.25 51.02 13.37
N GLY A 1007 0.02 50.20 14.39
CA GLY A 1007 -0.90 49.93 15.51
C GLY A 1007 -1.94 48.84 15.25
N PHE A 1008 -1.68 47.95 14.28
CA PHE A 1008 -2.48 46.76 14.05
C PHE A 1008 -1.99 45.56 14.88
N GLU A 1009 -2.92 44.77 15.41
CA GLU A 1009 -2.68 43.50 16.08
C GLU A 1009 -3.11 42.33 15.18
N ILE A 1010 -2.46 41.16 15.30
CA ILE A 1010 -2.82 39.97 14.50
C ILE A 1010 -4.13 39.39 15.04
N LEU A 1011 -5.12 39.24 14.16
CA LEU A 1011 -6.40 38.60 14.46
C LEU A 1011 -6.35 37.09 14.17
N GLN A 1012 -5.87 36.70 12.98
CA GLN A 1012 -5.71 35.31 12.54
C GLN A 1012 -4.59 35.19 11.51
N SER A 1013 -3.88 34.05 11.51
CA SER A 1013 -2.90 33.69 10.47
C SER A 1013 -3.22 32.32 9.86
N TYR A 1014 -3.12 32.23 8.53
CA TYR A 1014 -3.47 31.03 7.75
C TYR A 1014 -2.35 30.65 6.76
N GLU A 1015 -2.26 29.39 6.41
CA GLU A 1015 -1.44 28.86 5.31
C GLU A 1015 -2.33 28.47 4.10
N GLU A 1016 -2.33 29.27 3.04
CA GLU A 1016 -2.89 28.89 1.74
C GLU A 1016 -2.00 27.81 1.13
N LEU A 1017 -2.61 26.70 0.70
CA LEU A 1017 -1.92 25.62 -0.03
C LEU A 1017 -2.38 25.60 -1.48
N THR A 1018 -1.46 25.30 -2.38
CA THR A 1018 -1.75 25.18 -3.81
C THR A 1018 -1.07 23.94 -4.39
N THR A 1019 -1.72 23.28 -5.36
CA THR A 1019 -1.18 22.08 -6.00
C THR A 1019 -1.57 22.00 -7.48
N ALA A 1020 -0.74 21.31 -8.26
CA ALA A 1020 -1.04 21.01 -9.65
C ALA A 1020 -2.13 19.91 -9.75
N PRO A 1021 -3.07 19.99 -10.71
CA PRO A 1021 -4.10 18.97 -10.93
C PRO A 1021 -3.55 17.55 -11.09
N GLU A 1022 -2.34 17.44 -11.64
CA GLU A 1022 -1.61 16.20 -11.89
C GLU A 1022 -1.09 15.55 -10.58
N ASN A 1023 -0.71 16.37 -9.59
CA ASN A 1023 -0.25 15.94 -8.27
C ASN A 1023 -1.44 15.63 -7.33
N SER A 1024 -2.58 16.30 -7.49
CA SER A 1024 -3.83 15.98 -6.78
C SER A 1024 -4.49 14.72 -7.36
N HIS A 1025 -3.92 13.55 -7.05
CA HIS A 1025 -4.32 12.26 -7.63
C HIS A 1025 -5.80 11.88 -7.37
N ILE A 1026 -6.67 12.21 -8.33
CA ILE A 1026 -7.85 11.42 -8.68
C ILE A 1026 -7.58 10.81 -10.06
N PRO A 1027 -7.50 9.47 -10.21
CA PRO A 1027 -7.13 8.85 -11.48
C PRO A 1027 -8.10 9.18 -12.61
N ARG A 1028 -7.57 9.49 -13.80
CA ARG A 1028 -8.37 9.80 -15.01
C ARG A 1028 -9.24 8.63 -15.51
N SER A 1029 -9.00 7.40 -15.04
CA SER A 1029 -9.79 6.21 -15.39
C SER A 1029 -11.25 6.23 -14.93
N TRP A 1030 -11.63 7.12 -14.00
CA TRP A 1030 -12.98 7.16 -13.43
C TRP A 1030 -14.05 7.79 -14.34
N ALA A 1031 -13.68 8.30 -15.52
CA ALA A 1031 -14.59 8.98 -16.47
C ALA A 1031 -15.62 8.06 -17.15
N TRP A 1032 -15.48 6.73 -17.04
CA TRP A 1032 -16.31 5.75 -17.75
C TRP A 1032 -17.28 4.95 -16.85
N VAL A 1033 -17.28 5.19 -15.53
CA VAL A 1033 -17.94 4.29 -14.55
C VAL A 1033 -19.34 4.75 -14.10
N TYR A 1034 -19.78 5.93 -14.55
CA TYR A 1034 -21.17 6.39 -14.40
C TYR A 1034 -21.64 7.02 -15.72
N GLY A 1035 -22.26 6.21 -16.57
CA GLY A 1035 -23.12 6.74 -17.62
C GLY A 1035 -24.38 7.33 -16.99
N GLU A 1036 -24.78 8.53 -17.44
CA GLU A 1036 -26.14 9.01 -17.20
C GLU A 1036 -27.12 8.09 -17.96
N PRO A 1037 -28.32 7.80 -17.42
CA PRO A 1037 -29.35 7.15 -18.21
C PRO A 1037 -29.82 8.13 -19.30
N GLU A 1038 -29.68 7.76 -20.57
CA GLU A 1038 -30.31 8.51 -21.66
C GLU A 1038 -31.83 8.62 -21.42
N PRO A 1039 -32.45 9.78 -21.71
CA PRO A 1039 -33.89 9.94 -21.55
C PRO A 1039 -34.64 9.03 -22.54
N GLU A 1040 -35.64 8.28 -22.04
CA GLU A 1040 -36.43 7.36 -22.84
C GLU A 1040 -37.08 8.05 -24.06
N ILE A 1041 -36.64 7.69 -25.27
CA ILE A 1041 -37.38 7.95 -26.50
C ILE A 1041 -37.98 6.62 -26.98
N ALA A 1042 -39.28 6.45 -26.74
CA ALA A 1042 -40.01 5.24 -27.10
C ALA A 1042 -40.17 5.08 -28.62
N GLY A 1043 -40.06 3.86 -29.16
CA GLY A 1043 -40.20 3.66 -30.61
C GLY A 1043 -40.02 2.26 -31.21
N HIS A 1044 -40.83 1.28 -30.76
CA HIS A 1044 -41.28 0.09 -31.54
C HIS A 1044 -40.31 -0.88 -32.26
N HIS A 1045 -40.59 -2.17 -32.03
CA HIS A 1045 -40.22 -3.39 -32.78
C HIS A 1045 -38.83 -4.00 -32.58
#